data_AF-A0A831UKB1-F1
#
_entry.id   AF-A0A831UKB1-F1
#
_cell.length_a   1.000
_cell.length_b   1.000
_cell.length_c   1.000
_cell.angle_alpha   90.00
_cell.angle_beta   90.00
_cell.angle_gamma   90.00
#
_symmetry.space_group_name_H-M   'P 1'
#
loop_
_entity.id
_entity.type
_entity.pdbx_description
1 polymer ?
#
loop_
_entity_poly.entity_id
_entity_poly.type
_entity_poly.pdbx_seq_one_letter_code
_entity_poly.pdbx_strand_id
1 'polypeptide(L)'
;MARRKKTVSESALPPSAEAPVTNESGRKRRRKVAEAPPPEATVPTIAAAESPAEGSAKPSRRRRTAAPPAEAPPPEAPAAPETAQAAEPKRKRRARKAETAPAEPEAQVVAAPPEAETPAEVESPPPETPRRRTRRKKTAAEPTTEAPPVETVAEEPAAPASAEGAATPVESAEAPAPTRRRRRRRAKATPEAAAEPASAESAPVVEVPPTPPAEAPEEAPRKTRRRRKKAEAVETVPETAVVEEALPAKPPIRHPLVRVHFHHGVPSITVGEKSYRPFFFFGNPHTTEAGARIHQEMQLAFEAGISLVALLITLPARDTGAIEAFDQVRYWVALARELNPNVQILWRIVPAPVGRWEKEYPEGVIRYADGTIGGPSVCADRWWQLVQEQLTRLVELIEQEEEGAHTLGYHLDWGEWFYPESGGYDTSEAALSAFRDWLRRHYRGDSVSLRACWFDGQVSFSTATLPPFQPSAPPQKLQFYHLRREGRWIDYHRFLSEITAKRILTLAEAVKNACQNRALVGVSYGYLLEWRHPHSGHLALGQLLRSELIDFLSAPITYADRLPGGTGAFPTPVDSVHLHHKLFLSEEDYRTPFGKMAPIGAPATERTLTPTSEPDDYNPPLRSAEAVVQAQARSVGQALTFGYGTQWMDLWGEGWLASPIAWENARAEQILWEIRERTPQAPPDVAVIVDPTSMRYVRTGSRLLEQVIVKAREALMRSGVSVGFYLLEDIVRRDFPLTRMVLFLNAWRLSHPVREAIQRKLQRNQRTLVWLYAGSLFKGHRDALATAREVMGFALARQPWASTQGTQIVKPTHPIARALGTDKLGAQEPWEPSYYVLDEDAEVIGQYIETGLPSLAVKDHGDWRSVFIGERTLTPELIRALAWWAGVHVWLSSNDVVHVRRPWLHLHATRSGRKTLFLPEGISVYDPAEGRVIARNGGEYVVSLQEGESRVLLMDTAERLEALLRGESLPPLAHEEPVPEPEPVKIEPVIPIVAVEPLEEVAPEAAEPARSRKARGARKRRSKGGTKETPSVPSIEAVQWRRAPVERNGEPS
;
A
#
# COMPACT_ATOMS: atom_id res chain seq x y z
N MET A 1 0.12 -54.62 34.92
CA MET A 1 0.91 -55.88 35.09
C MET A 1 2.13 -55.78 34.18
N ALA A 2 3.34 -56.30 34.48
CA ALA A 2 3.87 -56.78 35.75
C ALA A 2 5.43 -56.83 35.73
N ARG A 3 6.07 -56.28 36.78
CA ARG A 3 7.46 -56.56 37.26
C ARG A 3 8.64 -56.19 36.33
N ARG A 4 9.80 -55.71 36.83
CA ARG A 4 10.21 -55.15 38.15
C ARG A 4 11.64 -54.57 38.06
N LYS A 5 11.90 -53.46 38.79
CA LYS A 5 13.20 -53.10 39.44
C LYS A 5 14.39 -52.75 38.53
N LYS A 6 15.41 -51.96 38.95
CA LYS A 6 15.76 -51.29 40.23
C LYS A 6 16.56 -49.99 39.88
N THR A 7 16.28 -48.78 40.42
CA THR A 7 16.90 -48.11 41.62
C THR A 7 18.45 -47.94 41.57
N VAL A 8 19.11 -46.84 42.01
CA VAL A 8 18.68 -45.64 42.79
C VAL A 8 19.77 -44.54 42.80
N SER A 9 19.39 -43.25 42.86
CA SER A 9 19.99 -42.04 43.53
C SER A 9 21.53 -41.74 43.48
N GLU A 10 22.10 -40.58 43.87
CA GLU A 10 21.61 -39.22 44.20
C GLU A 10 22.75 -38.16 44.20
N SER A 11 22.45 -36.92 43.82
CA SER A 11 23.00 -35.65 44.39
C SER A 11 24.47 -35.21 44.22
N ALA A 12 24.63 -33.88 44.42
CA ALA A 12 25.83 -33.13 44.85
C ALA A 12 26.88 -32.63 43.81
N LEU A 13 27.29 -31.37 44.03
CA LEU A 13 28.36 -30.57 43.41
C LEU A 13 29.42 -30.23 44.50
N PRO A 14 30.57 -29.56 44.22
CA PRO A 14 31.28 -29.34 42.96
C PRO A 14 32.63 -30.14 42.99
N PRO A 15 33.87 -29.66 43.31
CA PRO A 15 34.60 -28.40 43.00
C PRO A 15 36.05 -28.56 42.45
N SER A 16 36.62 -27.41 42.06
CA SER A 16 38.06 -27.02 42.08
C SER A 16 39.15 -27.87 41.39
N ALA A 17 39.56 -27.35 40.23
CA ALA A 17 40.91 -26.84 39.94
C ALA A 17 42.09 -27.76 39.52
N GLU A 18 43.02 -27.10 38.82
CA GLU A 18 44.39 -27.46 38.42
C GLU A 18 44.63 -28.56 37.35
N ALA A 19 45.76 -28.36 36.67
CA ALA A 19 46.37 -29.15 35.61
C ALA A 19 47.87 -29.33 36.01
N PRO A 20 48.84 -29.74 35.16
CA PRO A 20 48.77 -30.32 33.80
C PRO A 20 49.56 -31.65 33.73
N VAL A 21 50.20 -31.92 32.57
CA VAL A 21 51.44 -32.71 32.32
C VAL A 21 51.29 -33.79 31.20
N THR A 22 52.16 -33.62 30.21
CA THR A 22 52.78 -34.51 29.18
C THR A 22 52.63 -36.04 29.33
N ASN A 23 52.88 -36.91 28.33
CA ASN A 23 53.85 -36.92 27.20
C ASN A 23 53.49 -38.18 26.32
N GLU A 24 53.92 -38.54 25.11
CA GLU A 24 54.77 -38.09 23.99
C GLU A 24 54.80 -39.28 22.97
N SER A 25 55.42 -39.06 21.81
CA SER A 25 56.00 -40.08 20.89
C SER A 25 55.06 -41.01 20.07
N GLY A 26 55.36 -41.34 18.81
CA GLY A 26 56.30 -40.72 17.84
C GLY A 26 56.87 -41.67 16.76
N ARG A 27 57.69 -41.09 15.86
CA ARG A 27 58.59 -41.75 14.85
C ARG A 27 57.92 -42.20 13.52
N LYS A 28 58.56 -42.15 12.32
CA LYS A 28 59.88 -41.61 11.87
C LYS A 28 60.02 -41.58 10.31
N ARG A 29 60.86 -40.64 9.79
CA ARG A 29 61.84 -40.78 8.64
C ARG A 29 61.33 -40.76 7.17
N ARG A 30 62.08 -40.25 6.15
CA ARG A 30 63.34 -39.43 6.07
C ARG A 30 63.65 -38.87 4.64
N ARG A 31 64.64 -37.93 4.55
CA ARG A 31 65.35 -37.30 3.39
C ARG A 31 64.64 -36.06 2.82
N LYS A 32 65.31 -34.95 2.42
CA LYS A 32 66.69 -34.38 2.63
C LYS A 32 66.52 -32.84 2.42
N VAL A 33 66.93 -31.92 3.30
CA VAL A 33 68.30 -31.34 3.51
C VAL A 33 68.80 -30.59 2.25
N ALA A 34 69.18 -29.29 2.26
CA ALA A 34 69.49 -28.32 3.36
C ALA A 34 69.25 -26.85 2.90
N GLU A 35 69.63 -25.73 3.55
CA GLU A 35 70.32 -25.27 4.81
C GLU A 35 69.96 -23.73 4.91
N ALA A 36 70.16 -22.87 5.92
CA ALA A 36 70.50 -22.83 7.36
C ALA A 36 70.16 -21.38 7.90
N PRO A 37 70.05 -21.09 9.23
CA PRO A 37 68.92 -20.27 9.73
C PRO A 37 69.25 -19.03 10.65
N PRO A 38 68.75 -18.81 11.91
CA PRO A 38 68.40 -17.45 12.40
C PRO A 38 69.19 -16.99 13.67
N PRO A 39 68.79 -15.86 14.30
CA PRO A 39 68.22 -15.95 15.66
C PRO A 39 67.07 -14.94 15.97
N GLU A 40 66.55 -14.96 17.21
CA GLU A 40 65.64 -13.98 17.80
C GLU A 40 66.29 -13.18 18.97
N ALA A 41 65.55 -12.19 19.52
CA ALA A 41 65.55 -11.71 20.93
C ALA A 41 66.29 -10.41 21.40
N THR A 42 65.48 -9.51 21.98
CA THR A 42 65.67 -8.62 23.17
C THR A 42 66.59 -7.37 23.22
N VAL A 43 65.97 -6.16 23.27
CA VAL A 43 66.05 -5.05 24.30
C VAL A 43 67.45 -4.52 24.76
N PRO A 44 67.82 -3.19 24.67
CA PRO A 44 67.30 -2.11 25.58
C PRO A 44 67.33 -0.57 25.18
N THR A 45 66.28 0.17 25.61
CA THR A 45 66.16 1.46 26.37
C THR A 45 67.06 2.74 26.25
N ILE A 46 66.43 3.96 26.31
CA ILE A 46 66.78 5.27 26.99
C ILE A 46 66.78 6.60 26.15
N ALA A 47 66.14 7.68 26.72
CA ALA A 47 66.17 9.16 26.45
C ALA A 47 65.66 9.72 25.08
N ALA A 48 64.86 10.80 24.91
CA ALA A 48 64.59 12.12 25.58
C ALA A 48 65.40 13.30 24.96
N ALA A 49 64.92 14.57 24.82
CA ALA A 49 63.72 15.26 25.33
C ALA A 49 63.27 16.50 24.47
N GLU A 50 62.30 17.28 24.98
CA GLU A 50 62.01 18.73 24.74
C GLU A 50 61.14 19.24 23.56
N SER A 51 60.53 20.41 23.87
CA SER A 51 59.66 21.35 23.13
C SER A 51 59.96 22.77 23.71
N PRO A 52 59.33 23.92 23.33
CA PRO A 52 58.35 24.22 22.27
C PRO A 52 58.74 25.48 21.42
N ALA A 53 57.85 25.95 20.53
CA ALA A 53 57.68 27.38 20.21
C ALA A 53 56.38 27.64 19.40
N GLU A 54 55.84 28.86 19.48
CA GLU A 54 54.61 29.31 18.80
C GLU A 54 54.90 30.02 17.45
N GLY A 55 53.88 30.19 16.60
CA GLY A 55 54.04 30.91 15.32
C GLY A 55 52.75 31.10 14.52
N SER A 56 51.86 32.00 14.95
CA SER A 56 50.57 32.26 14.30
C SER A 56 50.64 33.38 13.24
N ALA A 57 50.23 33.09 11.99
CA ALA A 57 49.96 34.13 10.97
C ALA A 57 49.01 33.68 9.84
N LYS A 58 47.78 34.22 9.85
CA LYS A 58 46.96 34.48 8.65
C LYS A 58 47.24 35.93 8.19
N PRO A 59 46.71 36.43 7.06
CA PRO A 59 46.50 35.84 5.71
C PRO A 59 47.04 36.79 4.60
N SER A 60 46.77 36.53 3.31
CA SER A 60 46.08 37.53 2.43
C SER A 60 45.94 37.13 0.94
N ARG A 61 45.08 37.89 0.26
CA ARG A 61 44.53 37.73 -1.10
C ARG A 61 45.57 37.78 -2.24
N ARG A 62 45.31 37.06 -3.33
CA ARG A 62 45.81 37.37 -4.70
C ARG A 62 44.70 37.99 -5.56
N ARG A 63 45.05 38.91 -6.47
CA ARG A 63 44.20 39.31 -7.62
C ARG A 63 45.08 39.80 -8.79
N ARG A 64 44.93 39.15 -9.96
CA ARG A 64 45.34 39.55 -11.33
C ARG A 64 46.78 40.06 -11.61
N THR A 65 47.34 39.56 -12.72
CA THR A 65 48.36 40.21 -13.57
C THR A 65 47.92 40.10 -15.05
N ALA A 66 48.65 40.69 -16.00
CA ALA A 66 48.19 40.94 -17.39
C ALA A 66 49.24 40.57 -18.48
N ALA A 67 48.86 40.78 -19.75
CA ALA A 67 49.68 40.67 -20.98
C ALA A 67 50.34 42.05 -21.32
N PRO A 68 50.46 42.61 -22.56
CA PRO A 68 50.33 42.10 -23.95
C PRO A 68 51.71 41.51 -24.38
N PRO A 69 52.38 41.76 -25.55
CA PRO A 69 52.04 42.47 -26.83
C PRO A 69 51.04 41.63 -27.70
N ALA A 70 50.71 41.85 -28.99
CA ALA A 70 50.66 42.95 -29.99
C ALA A 70 49.95 42.37 -31.27
N GLU A 71 49.62 43.05 -32.39
CA GLU A 71 49.78 44.45 -32.84
C GLU A 71 48.54 44.91 -33.68
N ALA A 72 48.73 45.47 -34.89
CA ALA A 72 47.74 46.07 -35.81
C ALA A 72 48.16 45.81 -37.30
N PRO A 73 47.51 46.31 -38.40
CA PRO A 73 46.46 47.36 -38.50
C PRO A 73 45.20 47.03 -39.37
N PRO A 74 44.13 47.86 -39.28
CA PRO A 74 42.98 47.96 -40.21
C PRO A 74 43.17 49.20 -41.17
N PRO A 75 42.17 49.81 -41.85
CA PRO A 75 40.73 49.49 -42.05
C PRO A 75 40.21 49.65 -43.52
N GLU A 76 38.92 49.37 -43.79
CA GLU A 76 37.96 50.31 -44.44
C GLU A 76 36.49 49.79 -44.44
N ALA A 77 35.52 50.67 -44.78
CA ALA A 77 34.05 50.48 -44.88
C ALA A 77 33.44 51.69 -45.66
N PRO A 78 32.12 51.91 -45.91
CA PRO A 78 30.88 51.11 -45.64
C PRO A 78 29.89 51.04 -46.86
N ALA A 79 28.64 50.52 -46.69
CA ALA A 79 27.46 50.89 -47.53
C ALA A 79 26.09 50.36 -47.02
N ALA A 80 24.99 51.08 -47.35
CA ALA A 80 23.57 50.67 -47.37
C ALA A 80 22.82 51.65 -48.34
N PRO A 81 21.70 51.29 -49.03
CA PRO A 81 20.34 51.14 -48.46
C PRO A 81 19.59 49.91 -49.10
N GLU A 82 18.28 49.77 -49.41
CA GLU A 82 17.09 50.66 -49.41
C GLU A 82 15.70 49.92 -49.25
N THR A 83 14.69 50.10 -50.14
CA THR A 83 13.27 49.72 -49.92
C THR A 83 12.55 49.07 -51.13
N ALA A 84 11.49 48.25 -50.88
CA ALA A 84 10.21 48.26 -51.64
C ALA A 84 9.12 47.26 -51.17
N GLN A 85 7.99 47.83 -50.72
CA GLN A 85 6.56 47.44 -50.74
C GLN A 85 6.04 46.04 -51.19
N ALA A 86 5.36 45.38 -50.24
CA ALA A 86 4.00 44.79 -50.27
C ALA A 86 3.25 44.37 -51.57
N ALA A 87 2.63 43.17 -51.55
CA ALA A 87 1.35 42.88 -52.21
C ALA A 87 0.56 41.70 -51.56
N GLU A 88 -0.68 41.95 -51.11
CA GLU A 88 -1.74 40.92 -50.92
C GLU A 88 -2.42 40.67 -52.28
N PRO A 89 -3.11 39.53 -52.58
CA PRO A 89 -4.50 39.38 -52.08
C PRO A 89 -5.16 37.96 -52.00
N LYS A 90 -6.09 37.83 -51.04
CA LYS A 90 -7.47 37.26 -51.15
C LYS A 90 -7.75 35.85 -51.74
N ARG A 91 -8.20 34.98 -50.81
CA ARG A 91 -9.52 34.28 -50.80
C ARG A 91 -10.18 33.86 -52.14
N LYS A 92 -10.38 32.53 -52.32
CA LYS A 92 -11.69 31.80 -52.48
C LYS A 92 -11.43 30.33 -52.91
N ARG A 93 -12.35 29.36 -52.87
CA ARG A 93 -13.51 29.03 -51.99
C ARG A 93 -14.20 27.77 -52.57
N ARG A 94 -14.49 26.76 -51.72
CA ARG A 94 -15.48 25.66 -51.88
C ARG A 94 -15.18 24.45 -52.79
N ALA A 95 -15.58 23.30 -52.21
CA ALA A 95 -16.23 22.12 -52.80
C ALA A 95 -15.38 21.08 -53.57
N ARG A 96 -15.82 19.81 -53.71
CA ARG A 96 -16.58 18.86 -52.84
C ARG A 96 -16.68 17.54 -53.65
N LYS A 97 -16.81 16.39 -52.98
CA LYS A 97 -16.90 15.03 -53.56
C LYS A 97 -15.61 14.52 -54.23
N ALA A 98 -15.43 13.22 -54.46
CA ALA A 98 -15.84 11.99 -53.74
C ALA A 98 -15.36 10.79 -54.55
N GLU A 99 -14.93 9.71 -53.88
CA GLU A 99 -14.59 8.41 -54.47
C GLU A 99 -13.39 8.49 -55.47
N THR A 100 -12.64 7.44 -55.79
CA THR A 100 -12.74 6.01 -55.47
C THR A 100 -11.33 5.42 -55.29
N ALA A 101 -11.21 4.26 -54.63
CA ALA A 101 -10.06 3.35 -54.78
C ALA A 101 -10.19 2.57 -56.13
N PRO A 102 -9.23 1.71 -56.58
CA PRO A 102 -8.08 1.14 -55.86
C PRO A 102 -6.79 0.98 -56.72
N ALA A 103 -5.95 0.01 -56.33
CA ALA A 103 -4.95 -0.73 -57.10
C ALA A 103 -3.50 -0.23 -57.11
N GLU A 104 -2.60 -1.16 -56.77
CA GLU A 104 -1.15 -1.14 -56.99
C GLU A 104 -0.84 -1.51 -58.47
N PRO A 105 0.45 -1.48 -58.89
CA PRO A 105 1.17 -2.76 -58.81
C PRO A 105 2.67 -2.70 -58.46
N GLU A 106 3.15 -3.87 -58.03
CA GLU A 106 4.51 -4.42 -58.12
C GLU A 106 5.23 -4.17 -59.48
N ALA A 107 6.57 -4.27 -59.65
CA ALA A 107 7.74 -4.37 -58.75
C ALA A 107 9.06 -4.29 -59.60
N GLN A 108 10.19 -4.84 -59.10
CA GLN A 108 11.46 -5.21 -59.77
C GLN A 108 12.70 -4.29 -59.63
N VAL A 109 13.41 -4.42 -58.49
CA VAL A 109 14.78 -4.97 -58.32
C VAL A 109 15.76 -4.95 -59.53
N VAL A 110 17.03 -4.50 -59.32
CA VAL A 110 18.31 -5.23 -59.62
C VAL A 110 19.60 -4.38 -59.37
N ALA A 111 20.66 -5.06 -58.87
CA ALA A 111 22.11 -4.74 -58.88
C ALA A 111 22.79 -3.73 -57.89
N ALA A 112 24.02 -4.11 -57.50
CA ALA A 112 25.11 -3.46 -56.71
C ALA A 112 26.38 -4.37 -56.87
N PRO A 113 27.53 -4.23 -56.15
CA PRO A 113 28.27 -3.09 -55.57
C PRO A 113 29.63 -2.85 -56.34
N PRO A 114 30.75 -2.25 -55.82
CA PRO A 114 31.61 -2.69 -54.68
C PRO A 114 31.76 -1.62 -53.56
N GLU A 115 32.03 -1.92 -52.27
CA GLU A 115 33.31 -2.29 -51.59
C GLU A 115 34.44 -1.22 -51.60
N ALA A 116 35.20 -0.96 -50.52
CA ALA A 116 35.05 -1.18 -49.06
C ALA A 116 36.21 -0.48 -48.28
N GLU A 117 36.00 -0.04 -47.02
CA GLU A 117 36.99 -0.08 -45.90
C GLU A 117 36.34 0.33 -44.54
N THR A 118 37.03 0.10 -43.41
CA THR A 118 36.50 -0.04 -42.02
C THR A 118 37.23 0.92 -41.02
N PRO A 119 36.95 1.01 -39.67
CA PRO A 119 36.25 0.05 -38.79
C PRO A 119 35.40 0.53 -37.57
N ALA A 120 34.66 -0.45 -37.02
CA ALA A 120 34.33 -0.70 -35.60
C ALA A 120 33.53 0.31 -34.75
N GLU A 121 32.28 -0.06 -34.47
CA GLU A 121 31.51 0.32 -33.27
C GLU A 121 30.83 -0.95 -32.68
N VAL A 122 30.39 -0.95 -31.42
CA VAL A 122 29.92 -2.17 -30.71
C VAL A 122 28.39 -2.23 -30.65
N GLU A 123 27.80 -3.22 -31.33
CA GLU A 123 26.35 -3.32 -31.54
C GLU A 123 25.63 -4.24 -30.52
N SER A 124 24.32 -4.04 -30.36
CA SER A 124 23.43 -4.79 -29.45
C SER A 124 22.65 -5.92 -30.17
N PRO A 125 22.26 -7.00 -29.48
CA PRO A 125 21.60 -8.14 -30.11
C PRO A 125 20.14 -7.87 -30.51
N PRO A 126 19.67 -8.36 -31.69
CA PRO A 126 18.29 -8.19 -32.18
C PRO A 126 17.30 -9.26 -31.63
N PRO A 127 15.97 -9.06 -31.76
CA PRO A 127 14.96 -9.93 -31.17
C PRO A 127 14.64 -11.20 -31.98
N GLU A 128 14.39 -12.33 -31.30
CA GLU A 128 13.94 -13.58 -31.91
C GLU A 128 12.45 -13.61 -32.26
N THR A 129 12.09 -14.39 -33.29
CA THR A 129 10.70 -14.61 -33.75
C THR A 129 10.28 -16.10 -33.58
N PRO A 130 8.98 -16.39 -33.40
CA PRO A 130 8.54 -17.66 -32.81
C PRO A 130 8.66 -18.88 -33.74
N ARG A 131 9.23 -19.98 -33.23
CA ARG A 131 9.41 -21.24 -33.98
C ARG A 131 8.13 -22.09 -34.04
N ARG A 132 7.62 -22.26 -35.26
CA ARG A 132 6.44 -23.06 -35.63
C ARG A 132 6.70 -24.57 -35.52
N ARG A 133 6.13 -25.27 -34.53
CA ARG A 133 6.23 -26.75 -34.41
C ARG A 133 5.41 -27.48 -35.48
N THR A 134 6.06 -28.38 -36.24
CA THR A 134 5.44 -29.21 -37.28
C THR A 134 5.11 -30.63 -36.80
N ARG A 135 4.08 -31.24 -37.40
CA ARG A 135 3.51 -32.55 -37.01
C ARG A 135 3.97 -33.67 -37.95
N ARG A 136 4.55 -34.76 -37.42
CA ARG A 136 4.72 -36.06 -38.11
C ARG A 136 4.30 -37.22 -37.19
N LYS A 137 4.13 -38.43 -37.75
CA LYS A 137 3.32 -39.54 -37.21
C LYS A 137 3.93 -40.91 -37.55
N LYS A 138 3.54 -41.97 -36.82
CA LYS A 138 4.02 -43.37 -36.84
C LYS A 138 5.30 -43.60 -35.98
N THR A 139 5.56 -44.76 -35.38
CA THR A 139 4.86 -46.08 -35.45
C THR A 139 4.86 -46.77 -34.06
N ALA A 140 4.16 -47.91 -33.91
CA ALA A 140 4.00 -48.64 -32.65
C ALA A 140 4.86 -49.93 -32.56
N ALA A 141 5.06 -50.42 -31.33
CA ALA A 141 5.49 -51.79 -30.98
C ALA A 141 5.05 -52.09 -29.52
N GLU A 142 4.94 -53.37 -29.16
CA GLU A 142 4.40 -53.86 -27.88
C GLU A 142 5.49 -54.19 -26.82
N PRO A 143 5.14 -54.36 -25.53
CA PRO A 143 6.09 -54.54 -24.43
C PRO A 143 6.37 -56.00 -24.05
N THR A 144 7.44 -56.24 -23.27
CA THR A 144 7.73 -57.52 -22.62
C THR A 144 7.87 -57.38 -21.10
N THR A 145 6.88 -57.95 -20.40
CA THR A 145 6.87 -58.51 -19.04
C THR A 145 8.17 -58.56 -18.22
N GLU A 146 8.07 -58.15 -16.95
CA GLU A 146 8.23 -59.09 -15.81
C GLU A 146 7.46 -58.61 -14.56
N ALA A 147 7.06 -59.57 -13.71
CA ALA A 147 6.25 -59.49 -12.47
C ALA A 147 6.43 -60.85 -11.73
N PRO A 148 5.82 -61.18 -10.55
CA PRO A 148 4.85 -60.49 -9.66
C PRO A 148 5.43 -60.46 -8.19
N PRO A 149 4.71 -60.69 -7.05
CA PRO A 149 3.29 -60.58 -6.66
C PRO A 149 3.05 -59.58 -5.49
N VAL A 150 1.84 -59.14 -5.07
CA VAL A 150 0.41 -59.52 -5.27
C VAL A 150 -0.18 -60.57 -4.31
N GLU A 151 -0.99 -60.11 -3.34
CA GLU A 151 -2.27 -60.71 -2.89
C GLU A 151 -3.22 -59.52 -2.58
N THR A 152 -4.45 -59.29 -3.10
CA THR A 152 -5.68 -60.10 -3.41
C THR A 152 -6.62 -60.25 -2.20
N VAL A 153 -7.96 -60.28 -2.27
CA VAL A 153 -9.04 -60.03 -3.29
C VAL A 153 -10.36 -59.88 -2.47
N ALA A 154 -11.39 -59.08 -2.82
CA ALA A 154 -12.53 -59.34 -3.72
C ALA A 154 -13.59 -58.21 -3.52
N GLU A 155 -14.62 -57.96 -4.34
CA GLU A 155 -15.00 -58.51 -5.66
C GLU A 155 -15.87 -57.48 -6.44
N GLU A 156 -16.02 -57.67 -7.74
CA GLU A 156 -16.86 -56.87 -8.67
C GLU A 156 -18.26 -57.57 -8.86
N PRO A 157 -19.12 -57.38 -9.90
CA PRO A 157 -19.04 -56.62 -11.17
C PRO A 157 -20.29 -55.70 -11.41
N ALA A 158 -20.66 -55.15 -12.57
CA ALA A 158 -20.13 -55.25 -13.95
C ALA A 158 -20.41 -54.00 -14.81
N ALA A 159 -19.39 -53.61 -15.59
CA ALA A 159 -19.33 -53.38 -17.05
C ALA A 159 -20.36 -52.51 -17.86
N PRO A 160 -19.96 -51.96 -19.05
CA PRO A 160 -20.63 -50.80 -19.69
C PRO A 160 -20.89 -50.91 -21.22
N ALA A 161 -21.46 -49.85 -21.84
CA ALA A 161 -21.31 -49.44 -23.26
C ALA A 161 -22.16 -48.18 -23.57
N SER A 162 -22.03 -47.44 -24.69
CA SER A 162 -20.87 -46.86 -25.42
C SER A 162 -21.42 -45.98 -26.57
N ALA A 163 -20.80 -44.85 -26.93
CA ALA A 163 -21.16 -44.09 -28.14
C ALA A 163 -20.08 -43.07 -28.59
N GLU A 164 -19.62 -43.18 -29.85
CA GLU A 164 -19.06 -42.09 -30.65
C GLU A 164 -20.03 -41.77 -31.82
N GLY A 165 -19.94 -40.58 -32.40
CA GLY A 165 -20.64 -40.26 -33.65
C GLY A 165 -20.60 -38.77 -33.99
N ALA A 166 -19.94 -38.40 -35.09
CA ALA A 166 -19.79 -37.01 -35.52
C ALA A 166 -19.98 -36.85 -37.03
N ALA A 167 -20.80 -35.86 -37.43
CA ALA A 167 -20.84 -35.32 -38.80
C ALA A 167 -21.44 -33.89 -38.82
N THR A 168 -20.84 -33.03 -39.63
CA THR A 168 -21.34 -31.71 -40.08
C THR A 168 -21.77 -31.86 -41.57
N PRO A 169 -22.16 -30.82 -42.38
CA PRO A 169 -22.18 -29.36 -42.16
C PRO A 169 -23.43 -28.62 -42.79
N VAL A 170 -23.28 -27.30 -43.03
CA VAL A 170 -23.97 -26.45 -44.05
C VAL A 170 -25.21 -25.62 -43.64
N GLU A 171 -24.96 -24.30 -43.56
CA GLU A 171 -25.70 -23.12 -44.08
C GLU A 171 -27.24 -22.93 -44.04
N SER A 172 -27.61 -21.78 -43.45
CA SER A 172 -28.42 -20.69 -44.05
C SER A 172 -29.95 -20.76 -44.25
N ALA A 173 -30.57 -19.67 -43.76
CA ALA A 173 -31.65 -18.87 -44.38
C ALA A 173 -33.15 -19.09 -44.02
N GLU A 174 -33.84 -17.94 -44.04
CA GLU A 174 -35.27 -17.65 -44.23
C GLU A 174 -36.39 -18.13 -43.25
N ALA A 175 -37.29 -17.17 -43.02
CA ALA A 175 -38.69 -17.30 -42.57
C ALA A 175 -39.59 -16.84 -43.76
N PRO A 176 -40.95 -16.66 -43.69
CA PRO A 176 -41.86 -16.78 -42.55
C PRO A 176 -43.30 -17.34 -42.82
N ALA A 177 -44.05 -17.62 -41.73
CA ALA A 177 -45.54 -17.61 -41.67
C ALA A 177 -46.28 -18.67 -42.55
N PRO A 178 -47.64 -18.71 -42.66
CA PRO A 178 -48.75 -18.07 -41.91
C PRO A 178 -49.68 -19.12 -41.21
N THR A 179 -50.80 -18.85 -40.49
CA THR A 179 -52.08 -18.25 -40.95
C THR A 179 -53.12 -17.92 -39.84
N ARG A 180 -53.82 -16.78 -40.01
CA ARG A 180 -55.28 -16.46 -39.77
C ARG A 180 -56.09 -17.32 -38.76
N ARG A 181 -56.92 -16.75 -37.85
CA ARG A 181 -58.22 -16.07 -38.16
C ARG A 181 -58.90 -15.35 -36.94
N ARG A 182 -59.60 -14.22 -37.22
CA ARG A 182 -60.78 -13.56 -36.55
C ARG A 182 -61.04 -13.69 -35.02
N ARG A 183 -61.08 -12.60 -34.22
CA ARG A 183 -62.12 -11.52 -34.04
C ARG A 183 -63.44 -11.89 -33.29
N ARG A 184 -63.65 -11.38 -32.04
CA ARG A 184 -64.69 -10.36 -31.66
C ARG A 184 -64.59 -9.90 -30.18
N ARG A 185 -65.62 -9.21 -29.61
CA ARG A 185 -65.50 -8.17 -28.55
C ARG A 185 -66.71 -8.14 -27.57
N ARG A 186 -66.43 -8.01 -26.25
CA ARG A 186 -67.25 -7.43 -25.14
C ARG A 186 -68.74 -7.83 -24.86
N ALA A 187 -68.95 -8.37 -23.64
CA ALA A 187 -69.79 -7.85 -22.52
C ALA A 187 -71.31 -8.14 -22.36
N LYS A 188 -71.70 -8.27 -21.06
CA LYS A 188 -73.04 -8.37 -20.39
C LYS A 188 -73.87 -9.66 -20.57
N ALA A 189 -74.76 -10.09 -19.65
CA ALA A 189 -74.88 -9.91 -18.16
C ALA A 189 -76.14 -10.65 -17.60
N THR A 190 -76.15 -10.94 -16.28
CA THR A 190 -77.35 -11.15 -15.38
C THR A 190 -78.31 -12.33 -15.66
N PRO A 191 -79.21 -12.71 -14.71
CA PRO A 191 -79.43 -12.27 -13.30
C PRO A 191 -79.10 -13.44 -12.31
N GLU A 192 -79.40 -13.50 -11.00
CA GLU A 192 -80.39 -12.94 -10.03
C GLU A 192 -79.77 -12.89 -8.59
N ALA A 193 -80.37 -12.39 -7.50
CA ALA A 193 -81.32 -11.29 -7.21
C ALA A 193 -81.49 -11.12 -5.66
N ALA A 194 -82.03 -9.98 -5.20
CA ALA A 194 -82.44 -9.62 -3.81
C ALA A 194 -81.33 -9.54 -2.71
N ALA A 195 -81.39 -8.68 -1.69
CA ALA A 195 -82.38 -7.66 -1.28
C ALA A 195 -81.72 -6.32 -0.82
N GLU A 196 -82.53 -5.34 -0.40
CA GLU A 196 -82.26 -3.89 -0.19
C GLU A 196 -82.96 -3.40 1.12
N PRO A 197 -83.02 -2.10 1.55
CA PRO A 197 -82.36 -0.85 1.10
C PRO A 197 -81.87 0.15 2.21
N ALA A 198 -81.30 1.30 1.77
CA ALA A 198 -81.33 2.66 2.40
C ALA A 198 -80.62 2.94 3.76
N SER A 199 -80.08 4.14 4.08
CA SER A 199 -79.85 5.40 3.31
C SER A 199 -78.84 6.38 3.97
N ALA A 200 -78.19 7.22 3.15
CA ALA A 200 -77.82 8.64 3.37
C ALA A 200 -76.75 9.12 4.40
N GLU A 201 -75.81 9.92 3.85
CA GLU A 201 -75.19 11.19 4.33
C GLU A 201 -74.27 11.33 5.58
N SER A 202 -73.10 11.93 5.30
CA SER A 202 -72.32 12.91 6.10
C SER A 202 -71.40 12.45 7.25
N ALA A 203 -70.47 13.33 7.63
CA ALA A 203 -69.50 13.22 8.73
C ALA A 203 -69.41 14.59 9.45
N PRO A 204 -69.16 14.67 10.78
CA PRO A 204 -67.81 15.07 11.24
C PRO A 204 -67.36 14.63 12.68
N VAL A 205 -66.04 14.67 12.93
CA VAL A 205 -65.28 15.30 14.06
C VAL A 205 -65.71 15.17 15.56
N VAL A 206 -64.76 14.76 16.45
CA VAL A 206 -64.65 14.99 17.94
C VAL A 206 -65.64 14.20 18.85
N GLU A 207 -65.39 13.81 20.12
CA GLU A 207 -64.74 14.47 21.28
C GLU A 207 -64.01 13.53 22.29
N VAL A 208 -63.15 14.07 23.18
CA VAL A 208 -62.25 13.30 24.08
C VAL A 208 -62.06 13.93 25.50
N PRO A 209 -62.49 13.27 26.59
CA PRO A 209 -62.23 13.69 27.99
C PRO A 209 -61.71 12.56 28.93
N PRO A 210 -61.24 12.83 30.17
CA PRO A 210 -60.11 13.71 30.51
C PRO A 210 -59.12 13.09 31.54
N THR A 211 -58.04 13.81 31.88
CA THR A 211 -57.14 13.52 33.02
C THR A 211 -56.90 14.81 33.84
N PRO A 212 -56.85 14.77 35.19
CA PRO A 212 -56.56 15.96 36.01
C PRO A 212 -55.06 16.33 36.04
N PRO A 213 -54.68 17.58 36.43
CA PRO A 213 -53.43 18.20 35.95
C PRO A 213 -52.47 18.70 37.04
N ALA A 214 -51.48 19.51 36.62
CA ALA A 214 -50.52 20.33 37.39
C ALA A 214 -49.31 19.55 38.00
N GLU A 215 -48.10 20.13 38.16
CA GLU A 215 -47.61 21.48 37.84
C GLU A 215 -46.09 21.49 37.53
N ALA A 216 -45.53 22.65 37.17
CA ALA A 216 -44.09 22.91 36.95
C ALA A 216 -43.60 23.98 37.97
N PRO A 217 -42.34 24.49 37.98
CA PRO A 217 -41.18 24.28 37.09
C PRO A 217 -39.81 24.18 37.86
N GLU A 218 -38.75 24.71 37.24
CA GLU A 218 -37.57 25.38 37.87
C GLU A 218 -36.24 24.60 38.05
N GLU A 219 -35.20 25.33 38.47
CA GLU A 219 -33.81 25.21 38.01
C GLU A 219 -32.88 24.21 38.75
N ALA A 220 -31.71 23.95 38.14
CA ALA A 220 -30.61 23.21 38.77
C ALA A 220 -29.93 24.04 39.89
N PRO A 221 -29.22 23.41 40.87
CA PRO A 221 -27.80 23.18 40.60
C PRO A 221 -27.07 22.03 41.37
N ARG A 222 -25.95 21.59 40.77
CA ARG A 222 -24.66 21.23 41.42
C ARG A 222 -24.57 20.22 42.60
N LYS A 223 -23.77 19.18 42.31
CA LYS A 223 -22.56 18.70 43.06
C LYS A 223 -22.66 17.59 44.13
N THR A 224 -21.55 16.84 44.16
CA THR A 224 -20.86 16.15 45.28
C THR A 224 -21.40 14.84 45.86
N ARG A 225 -20.68 13.76 45.50
CA ARG A 225 -20.00 12.82 46.41
C ARG A 225 -20.57 12.69 47.84
N ARG A 226 -21.03 11.49 48.21
CA ARG A 226 -20.54 10.83 49.43
C ARG A 226 -20.55 9.30 49.33
N ARG A 227 -19.83 8.67 50.27
CA ARG A 227 -19.44 7.26 50.33
C ARG A 227 -20.12 6.60 51.54
N ARG A 228 -20.36 5.28 51.49
CA ARG A 228 -20.89 4.44 52.60
C ARG A 228 -22.38 4.72 52.94
N LYS A 229 -23.11 3.79 53.55
CA LYS A 229 -22.70 2.63 54.36
C LYS A 229 -23.62 1.40 54.16
N LYS A 230 -23.14 0.24 54.61
CA LYS A 230 -23.88 -1.04 54.74
C LYS A 230 -25.20 -0.83 55.52
N ALA A 231 -26.26 -1.50 55.08
CA ALA A 231 -27.41 -1.89 55.89
C ALA A 231 -27.65 -3.39 55.64
N GLU A 232 -28.14 -4.12 56.64
CA GLU A 232 -28.24 -5.58 56.60
C GLU A 232 -29.69 -6.07 56.47
N ALA A 233 -29.82 -7.20 55.76
CA ALA A 233 -30.84 -8.23 55.83
C ALA A 233 -32.25 -7.87 56.36
N VAL A 234 -33.23 -8.03 55.48
CA VAL A 234 -34.53 -8.61 55.84
C VAL A 234 -34.60 -9.98 55.17
N GLU A 235 -35.02 -10.98 55.93
CA GLU A 235 -35.06 -12.39 55.52
C GLU A 235 -36.47 -12.76 55.04
N THR A 236 -36.59 -13.32 53.84
CA THR A 236 -37.87 -13.82 53.29
C THR A 236 -37.72 -15.26 52.80
N VAL A 237 -38.66 -16.09 53.25
CA VAL A 237 -38.72 -17.55 53.08
C VAL A 237 -38.85 -17.95 51.59
N PRO A 238 -38.25 -19.06 51.13
CA PRO A 238 -37.86 -19.20 49.72
C PRO A 238 -38.98 -19.61 48.78
N GLU A 239 -38.93 -19.06 47.57
CA GLU A 239 -39.62 -19.58 46.40
C GLU A 239 -38.78 -20.70 45.75
N THR A 240 -39.42 -21.70 45.15
CA THR A 240 -38.74 -22.94 44.72
C THR A 240 -37.80 -22.70 43.55
N ALA A 241 -36.49 -22.82 43.80
CA ALA A 241 -35.48 -22.77 42.76
C ALA A 241 -35.66 -23.92 41.75
N VAL A 242 -36.06 -23.57 40.53
CA VAL A 242 -35.74 -24.39 39.36
C VAL A 242 -34.22 -24.42 39.26
N VAL A 243 -33.62 -25.61 39.29
CA VAL A 243 -32.19 -25.75 39.03
C VAL A 243 -31.99 -25.57 37.53
N GLU A 244 -31.69 -24.33 37.11
CA GLU A 244 -30.94 -24.15 35.88
C GLU A 244 -29.62 -24.91 36.04
N GLU A 245 -29.42 -25.92 35.20
CA GLU A 245 -28.20 -26.71 35.15
C GLU A 245 -27.07 -25.78 34.69
N ALA A 246 -26.32 -25.24 35.66
CA ALA A 246 -25.36 -24.18 35.42
C ALA A 246 -24.33 -24.64 34.39
N LEU A 247 -24.36 -23.98 33.21
CA LEU A 247 -23.45 -24.27 32.11
C LEU A 247 -22.01 -24.38 32.63
N PRO A 248 -21.28 -25.46 32.30
CA PRO A 248 -19.98 -25.73 32.91
C PRO A 248 -19.08 -24.52 32.74
N ALA A 249 -18.52 -24.05 33.85
CA ALA A 249 -17.70 -22.86 33.88
C ALA A 249 -16.58 -22.97 32.83
N LYS A 250 -16.53 -22.02 31.89
CA LYS A 250 -15.56 -22.05 30.79
C LYS A 250 -14.14 -22.23 31.37
N PRO A 251 -13.29 -23.09 30.78
CA PRO A 251 -11.96 -23.35 31.32
C PRO A 251 -11.17 -22.05 31.54
N PRO A 252 -10.34 -21.97 32.59
CA PRO A 252 -9.54 -20.78 32.86
C PRO A 252 -8.57 -20.54 31.71
N ILE A 253 -8.79 -19.45 30.97
CA ILE A 253 -8.03 -19.11 29.77
C ILE A 253 -6.54 -18.99 30.10
N ARG A 254 -5.71 -19.81 29.45
CA ARG A 254 -4.27 -19.88 29.72
C ARG A 254 -3.43 -18.88 28.93
N HIS A 255 -3.98 -18.32 27.85
CA HIS A 255 -3.31 -17.30 27.03
C HIS A 255 -2.94 -16.07 27.88
N PRO A 256 -1.71 -15.55 27.83
CA PRO A 256 -1.38 -14.23 28.41
C PRO A 256 -2.19 -13.09 27.77
N LEU A 257 -2.06 -11.87 28.29
CA LEU A 257 -2.54 -10.68 27.58
C LEU A 257 -1.43 -10.20 26.65
N VAL A 258 -1.67 -10.17 25.33
CA VAL A 258 -0.66 -9.74 24.35
C VAL A 258 -1.01 -8.39 23.75
N ARG A 259 -0.08 -7.44 23.72
CA ARG A 259 -0.31 -6.08 23.17
C ARG A 259 0.89 -5.53 22.43
N VAL A 260 0.63 -4.74 21.40
CA VAL A 260 1.63 -3.83 20.80
C VAL A 260 1.62 -2.52 21.58
N HIS A 261 2.78 -2.04 21.99
CA HIS A 261 2.96 -0.73 22.62
C HIS A 261 3.93 0.13 21.80
N PHE A 262 3.68 1.44 21.72
CA PHE A 262 4.57 2.38 21.05
C PHE A 262 5.26 3.29 22.06
N HIS A 263 6.56 3.09 22.28
CA HIS A 263 7.39 3.94 23.14
C HIS A 263 8.21 4.91 22.27
N HIS A 264 7.97 6.22 22.40
CA HIS A 264 8.54 7.25 21.51
C HIS A 264 8.40 6.97 19.99
N GLY A 265 7.37 6.21 19.58
CA GLY A 265 7.16 5.79 18.19
C GLY A 265 7.85 4.47 17.79
N VAL A 266 8.52 3.79 18.72
CA VAL A 266 9.10 2.45 18.55
C VAL A 266 8.09 1.38 19.02
N PRO A 267 7.76 0.36 18.21
CA PRO A 267 6.92 -0.74 18.65
C PRO A 267 7.68 -1.73 19.54
N SER A 268 7.03 -2.18 20.60
CA SER A 268 7.39 -3.38 21.36
C SER A 268 6.15 -4.25 21.57
N ILE A 269 6.35 -5.54 21.83
CA ILE A 269 5.25 -6.50 22.06
C ILE A 269 5.32 -6.97 23.52
N THR A 270 4.26 -6.75 24.29
CA THR A 270 4.14 -7.27 25.65
C THR A 270 3.33 -8.55 25.68
N VAL A 271 3.71 -9.47 26.57
CA VAL A 271 3.09 -10.77 26.79
C VAL A 271 2.97 -10.95 28.31
N GLY A 272 1.82 -10.56 28.86
CA GLY A 272 1.67 -10.36 30.31
C GLY A 272 2.63 -9.27 30.80
N GLU A 273 3.60 -9.64 31.63
CA GLU A 273 4.61 -8.73 32.19
C GLU A 273 5.93 -8.72 31.39
N LYS A 274 6.14 -9.66 30.45
CA LYS A 274 7.34 -9.71 29.60
C LYS A 274 7.19 -8.77 28.41
N SER A 275 8.29 -8.15 27.98
CA SER A 275 8.37 -7.38 26.74
C SER A 275 9.34 -8.05 25.77
N TYR A 276 8.99 -8.05 24.49
CA TYR A 276 9.74 -8.63 23.39
C TYR A 276 9.95 -7.57 22.30
N ARG A 277 11.12 -7.61 21.66
CA ARG A 277 11.39 -6.88 20.41
C ARG A 277 10.62 -7.55 19.27
N PRO A 278 10.08 -6.82 18.28
CA PRO A 278 9.25 -7.39 17.21
C PRO A 278 10.10 -8.09 16.14
N PHE A 279 10.95 -9.02 16.54
CA PHE A 279 11.86 -9.78 15.69
C PHE A 279 11.46 -11.25 15.66
N PHE A 280 11.20 -11.78 14.47
CA PHE A 280 10.60 -13.09 14.26
C PHE A 280 11.44 -13.96 13.33
N PHE A 281 11.53 -15.25 13.64
CA PHE A 281 11.77 -16.29 12.63
C PHE A 281 10.43 -16.75 12.06
N PHE A 282 10.26 -16.83 10.75
CA PHE A 282 9.12 -17.46 10.10
C PHE A 282 9.53 -18.74 9.35
N GLY A 283 8.75 -19.81 9.54
CA GLY A 283 8.88 -21.05 8.80
C GLY A 283 7.55 -21.61 8.27
N ASN A 284 7.61 -22.28 7.11
CA ASN A 284 6.48 -22.97 6.48
C ASN A 284 6.61 -24.52 6.54
N PRO A 285 6.17 -25.18 7.63
CA PRO A 285 6.33 -26.61 7.87
C PRO A 285 5.36 -27.51 7.08
N HIS A 286 5.07 -27.20 5.82
CA HIS A 286 4.06 -27.87 4.99
C HIS A 286 4.39 -29.33 4.58
N THR A 287 5.61 -29.82 4.80
CA THR A 287 5.97 -31.25 4.69
C THR A 287 6.88 -31.67 5.85
N THR A 288 7.11 -32.99 6.01
CA THR A 288 8.05 -33.54 7.00
C THR A 288 9.48 -33.02 6.81
N GLU A 289 9.93 -32.92 5.55
CA GLU A 289 11.26 -32.41 5.20
C GLU A 289 11.38 -30.92 5.45
N ALA A 290 10.32 -30.16 5.16
CA ALA A 290 10.25 -28.74 5.51
C ALA A 290 10.29 -28.57 7.03
N GLY A 291 9.47 -29.31 7.78
CA GLY A 291 9.46 -29.27 9.25
C GLY A 291 10.82 -29.57 9.88
N ALA A 292 11.57 -30.53 9.34
CA ALA A 292 12.93 -30.82 9.81
C ALA A 292 13.91 -29.63 9.60
N ARG A 293 13.77 -28.89 8.50
CA ARG A 293 14.55 -27.65 8.25
C ARG A 293 14.10 -26.51 9.14
N ILE A 294 12.79 -26.26 9.23
CA ILE A 294 12.20 -25.23 10.11
C ILE A 294 12.65 -25.43 11.56
N HIS A 295 12.75 -26.67 12.04
CA HIS A 295 13.28 -26.97 13.37
C HIS A 295 14.76 -26.58 13.54
N GLN A 296 15.62 -26.91 12.57
CA GLN A 296 17.04 -26.51 12.57
C GLN A 296 17.20 -24.98 12.52
N GLU A 297 16.39 -24.30 11.71
CA GLU A 297 16.39 -22.84 11.59
C GLU A 297 15.88 -22.16 12.85
N MET A 298 14.87 -22.74 13.51
CA MET A 298 14.38 -22.28 14.81
C MET A 298 15.46 -22.40 15.89
N GLN A 299 16.25 -23.48 15.90
CA GLN A 299 17.41 -23.60 16.78
C GLN A 299 18.42 -22.48 16.53
N LEU A 300 18.80 -22.23 15.27
CA LEU A 300 19.73 -21.15 14.91
C LEU A 300 19.19 -19.75 15.28
N ALA A 301 17.87 -19.54 15.18
CA ALA A 301 17.19 -18.32 15.61
C ALA A 301 17.29 -18.12 17.13
N PHE A 302 17.05 -19.17 17.93
CA PHE A 302 17.22 -19.12 19.39
C PHE A 302 18.69 -18.94 19.80
N GLU A 303 19.65 -19.57 19.11
CA GLU A 303 21.09 -19.33 19.24
C GLU A 303 21.51 -17.91 18.80
N ALA A 304 20.61 -17.15 18.17
CA ALA A 304 20.75 -15.73 17.86
C ALA A 304 19.95 -14.81 18.80
N GLY A 305 19.21 -15.34 19.77
CA GLY A 305 18.38 -14.59 20.73
C GLY A 305 16.92 -14.38 20.31
N ILE A 306 16.56 -14.72 19.07
CA ILE A 306 15.22 -14.49 18.51
C ILE A 306 14.20 -15.43 19.18
N SER A 307 13.38 -14.87 20.07
CA SER A 307 12.43 -15.65 20.90
C SER A 307 10.98 -15.62 20.42
N LEU A 308 10.68 -14.89 19.35
CA LEU A 308 9.39 -14.93 18.66
C LEU A 308 9.51 -15.76 17.38
N VAL A 309 8.53 -16.63 17.15
CA VAL A 309 8.45 -17.47 15.96
C VAL A 309 7.10 -17.24 15.29
N ALA A 310 7.04 -17.35 13.97
CA ALA A 310 5.81 -17.37 13.19
C ALA A 310 5.75 -18.65 12.36
N LEU A 311 4.63 -19.38 12.42
CA LEU A 311 4.47 -20.65 11.72
C LEU A 311 3.20 -20.67 10.89
N LEU A 312 3.31 -21.13 9.64
CA LEU A 312 2.15 -21.37 8.78
C LEU A 312 1.42 -22.63 9.24
N ILE A 313 0.13 -22.49 9.56
CA ILE A 313 -0.77 -23.58 9.92
C ILE A 313 -1.91 -23.60 8.90
N THR A 314 -2.10 -24.75 8.25
CA THR A 314 -3.24 -24.96 7.37
C THR A 314 -4.49 -25.22 8.21
N LEU A 315 -5.59 -24.51 7.90
CA LEU A 315 -6.91 -24.75 8.46
C LEU A 315 -7.82 -25.39 7.38
N PRO A 316 -8.03 -26.71 7.39
CA PRO A 316 -8.93 -27.37 6.44
C PRO A 316 -10.37 -26.87 6.58
N ALA A 317 -10.99 -26.45 5.48
CA ALA A 317 -12.39 -26.04 5.45
C ALA A 317 -13.33 -27.28 5.47
N ARG A 318 -13.44 -27.93 6.63
CA ARG A 318 -14.33 -29.07 6.94
C ARG A 318 -14.57 -29.18 8.45
N ASP A 319 -15.58 -29.96 8.85
CA ASP A 319 -16.03 -30.11 10.25
C ASP A 319 -14.94 -30.47 11.27
N THR A 320 -13.89 -31.18 10.83
CA THR A 320 -12.74 -31.60 11.65
C THR A 320 -11.53 -30.66 11.58
N GLY A 321 -11.59 -29.60 10.76
CA GLY A 321 -10.45 -28.75 10.42
C GLY A 321 -9.79 -28.06 11.62
N ALA A 322 -10.58 -27.65 12.61
CA ALA A 322 -10.10 -27.07 13.86
C ALA A 322 -9.25 -28.06 14.66
N ILE A 323 -9.58 -29.35 14.64
CA ILE A 323 -8.84 -30.40 15.35
C ILE A 323 -7.52 -30.67 14.63
N GLU A 324 -7.55 -30.78 13.31
CA GLU A 324 -6.37 -31.02 12.46
C GLU A 324 -5.37 -29.86 12.49
N ALA A 325 -5.87 -28.62 12.55
CA ALA A 325 -5.04 -27.43 12.75
C ALA A 325 -4.51 -27.35 14.19
N PHE A 326 -5.31 -27.78 15.18
CA PHE A 326 -4.86 -27.81 16.57
C PHE A 326 -3.75 -28.84 16.79
N ASP A 327 -3.88 -30.07 16.30
CA ASP A 327 -2.82 -31.10 16.43
C ASP A 327 -1.46 -30.64 15.86
N GLN A 328 -1.46 -29.86 14.76
CA GLN A 328 -0.26 -29.19 14.26
C GLN A 328 0.28 -28.17 15.26
N VAL A 329 -0.57 -27.29 15.80
CA VAL A 329 -0.21 -26.31 16.84
C VAL A 329 0.40 -26.99 18.06
N ARG A 330 -0.20 -28.08 18.56
CA ARG A 330 0.33 -28.85 19.71
C ARG A 330 1.72 -29.40 19.45
N TYR A 331 1.93 -30.01 18.27
CA TYR A 331 3.22 -30.54 17.85
C TYR A 331 4.29 -29.44 17.78
N TRP A 332 3.98 -28.31 17.15
CA TRP A 332 4.92 -27.20 17.00
C TRP A 332 5.21 -26.46 18.31
N VAL A 333 4.23 -26.31 19.21
CA VAL A 333 4.46 -25.77 20.56
C VAL A 333 5.36 -26.70 21.37
N ALA A 334 5.14 -28.02 21.33
CA ALA A 334 5.98 -28.97 22.05
C ALA A 334 7.44 -28.88 21.58
N LEU A 335 7.68 -28.99 20.28
CA LEU A 335 9.01 -28.98 19.68
C LEU A 335 9.73 -27.63 19.87
N ALA A 336 9.03 -26.50 19.72
CA ALA A 336 9.62 -25.17 19.96
C ALA A 336 10.02 -24.95 21.43
N ARG A 337 9.29 -25.56 22.39
CA ARG A 337 9.60 -25.49 23.84
C ARG A 337 10.78 -26.37 24.26
N GLU A 338 11.06 -27.45 23.53
CA GLU A 338 12.28 -28.27 23.73
C GLU A 338 13.54 -27.45 23.43
N LEU A 339 13.48 -26.56 22.43
CA LEU A 339 14.56 -25.63 22.10
C LEU A 339 14.57 -24.37 22.98
N ASN A 340 13.41 -23.73 23.21
CA ASN A 340 13.28 -22.51 24.01
C ASN A 340 11.99 -22.49 24.85
N PRO A 341 12.06 -22.77 26.16
CA PRO A 341 10.91 -22.73 27.06
C PRO A 341 10.21 -21.36 27.21
N ASN A 342 10.76 -20.27 26.66
CA ASN A 342 10.17 -18.93 26.66
C ASN A 342 9.59 -18.50 25.30
N VAL A 343 9.59 -19.39 24.29
CA VAL A 343 9.07 -19.09 22.94
C VAL A 343 7.64 -18.57 22.97
N GLN A 344 7.34 -17.65 22.06
CA GLN A 344 5.98 -17.19 21.75
C GLN A 344 5.75 -17.27 20.23
N ILE A 345 4.62 -17.83 19.81
CA ILE A 345 4.36 -18.22 18.43
C ILE A 345 3.18 -17.45 17.84
N LEU A 346 3.40 -16.84 16.68
CA LEU A 346 2.39 -16.22 15.83
C LEU A 346 1.90 -17.24 14.79
N TRP A 347 0.62 -17.58 14.78
CA TRP A 347 0.07 -18.58 13.86
C TRP A 347 -0.43 -17.92 12.57
N ARG A 348 0.23 -18.17 11.43
CA ARG A 348 -0.26 -17.76 10.10
C ARG A 348 -1.28 -18.78 9.61
N ILE A 349 -2.54 -18.50 9.87
CA ILE A 349 -3.66 -19.38 9.55
C ILE A 349 -4.05 -19.20 8.08
N VAL A 350 -3.92 -20.27 7.31
CA VAL A 350 -4.32 -20.33 5.89
C VAL A 350 -5.52 -21.27 5.74
N PRO A 351 -6.75 -20.75 5.50
CA PRO A 351 -7.92 -21.58 5.23
C PRO A 351 -7.79 -22.29 3.88
N ALA A 352 -7.70 -23.61 3.90
CA ALA A 352 -7.53 -24.44 2.72
C ALA A 352 -8.83 -25.15 2.31
N PRO A 353 -9.28 -25.02 1.04
CA PRO A 353 -10.35 -25.86 0.52
C PRO A 353 -9.87 -27.32 0.39
N VAL A 354 -10.72 -28.28 0.74
CA VAL A 354 -10.37 -29.71 0.78
C VAL A 354 -11.44 -30.59 0.12
N GLY A 355 -11.09 -31.83 -0.20
CA GLY A 355 -12.03 -32.80 -0.77
C GLY A 355 -12.58 -32.39 -2.14
N ARG A 356 -13.91 -32.29 -2.27
CA ARG A 356 -14.60 -31.92 -3.52
C ARG A 356 -15.36 -30.59 -3.38
N TRP A 357 -14.81 -29.66 -2.59
CA TRP A 357 -15.40 -28.35 -2.26
C TRP A 357 -16.07 -27.62 -3.45
N GLU A 358 -15.50 -27.67 -4.65
CA GLU A 358 -16.04 -27.06 -5.88
C GLU A 358 -17.48 -27.51 -6.22
N LYS A 359 -17.89 -28.69 -5.73
CA LYS A 359 -19.23 -29.27 -5.91
C LYS A 359 -20.18 -28.97 -4.75
N GLU A 360 -19.64 -28.59 -3.60
CA GLU A 360 -20.36 -28.24 -2.37
C GLU A 360 -20.63 -26.72 -2.30
N TYR A 361 -19.74 -25.93 -2.90
CA TYR A 361 -19.78 -24.47 -3.01
C TYR A 361 -19.60 -23.97 -4.47
N PRO A 362 -20.35 -24.51 -5.46
CA PRO A 362 -20.16 -24.18 -6.88
C PRO A 362 -20.40 -22.70 -7.20
N GLU A 363 -21.22 -22.01 -6.40
CA GLU A 363 -21.47 -20.57 -6.49
C GLU A 363 -20.23 -19.72 -6.12
N GLY A 364 -19.35 -20.29 -5.29
CA GLY A 364 -18.16 -19.65 -4.73
C GLY A 364 -16.86 -19.97 -5.46
N VAL A 365 -16.88 -20.74 -6.55
CA VAL A 365 -15.66 -21.07 -7.31
C VAL A 365 -15.25 -19.86 -8.16
N ILE A 366 -14.05 -19.30 -7.92
CA ILE A 366 -13.49 -18.26 -8.79
C ILE A 366 -13.24 -18.86 -10.18
N ARG A 367 -13.62 -18.13 -11.22
CA ARG A 367 -13.28 -18.42 -12.61
C ARG A 367 -12.54 -17.22 -13.17
N TYR A 368 -11.31 -17.43 -13.62
CA TYR A 368 -10.50 -16.39 -14.24
C TYR A 368 -10.82 -16.25 -15.72
N ALA A 369 -10.41 -15.14 -16.34
CA ALA A 369 -10.83 -14.80 -17.70
C ALA A 369 -10.19 -15.66 -18.81
N ASP A 370 -9.14 -16.41 -18.48
CA ASP A 370 -8.54 -17.45 -19.32
C ASP A 370 -9.28 -18.81 -19.24
N GLY A 371 -10.28 -18.91 -18.36
CA GLY A 371 -11.04 -20.13 -18.10
C GLY A 371 -10.45 -21.02 -16.99
N THR A 372 -9.33 -20.63 -16.36
CA THR A 372 -8.80 -21.36 -15.20
C THR A 372 -9.69 -21.17 -13.97
N ILE A 373 -9.63 -22.17 -13.08
CA ILE A 373 -10.36 -22.17 -11.82
C ILE A 373 -9.43 -21.67 -10.71
N GLY A 374 -9.90 -20.69 -9.95
CA GLY A 374 -9.22 -20.17 -8.76
C GLY A 374 -9.75 -20.78 -7.46
N GLY A 375 -9.24 -20.27 -6.34
CA GLY A 375 -9.72 -20.65 -5.01
C GLY A 375 -11.16 -20.18 -4.70
N PRO A 376 -11.60 -20.38 -3.45
CA PRO A 376 -12.92 -19.96 -2.99
C PRO A 376 -13.06 -18.43 -2.98
N SER A 377 -14.08 -17.89 -3.64
CA SER A 377 -14.38 -16.46 -3.68
C SER A 377 -14.42 -15.84 -2.29
N VAL A 378 -13.83 -14.64 -2.13
CA VAL A 378 -13.97 -13.84 -0.91
C VAL A 378 -15.45 -13.52 -0.58
N CYS A 379 -16.33 -13.62 -1.57
CA CYS A 379 -17.78 -13.44 -1.47
C CYS A 379 -18.55 -14.74 -1.17
N ALA A 380 -17.91 -15.90 -1.12
CA ALA A 380 -18.55 -17.21 -0.88
C ALA A 380 -18.97 -17.38 0.59
N ASP A 381 -20.00 -16.64 1.03
CA ASP A 381 -20.40 -16.58 2.45
C ASP A 381 -20.66 -17.97 3.07
N ARG A 382 -21.20 -18.95 2.31
CA ARG A 382 -21.37 -20.34 2.77
C ARG A 382 -20.05 -21.04 3.11
N TRP A 383 -18.99 -20.81 2.34
CA TRP A 383 -17.67 -21.40 2.58
C TRP A 383 -16.96 -20.67 3.72
N TRP A 384 -17.03 -19.33 3.71
CA TRP A 384 -16.43 -18.51 4.76
C TRP A 384 -17.10 -18.65 6.12
N GLN A 385 -18.39 -19.01 6.19
CA GLN A 385 -19.06 -19.38 7.43
C GLN A 385 -18.39 -20.61 8.07
N LEU A 386 -18.21 -21.69 7.30
CA LEU A 386 -17.51 -22.90 7.77
C LEU A 386 -16.07 -22.58 8.21
N VAL A 387 -15.34 -21.77 7.43
CA VAL A 387 -14.00 -21.31 7.81
C VAL A 387 -14.02 -20.50 9.11
N GLN A 388 -15.00 -19.62 9.31
CA GLN A 388 -15.14 -18.82 10.53
C GLN A 388 -15.49 -19.69 11.75
N GLU A 389 -16.37 -20.68 11.58
CA GLU A 389 -16.74 -21.65 12.64
C GLU A 389 -15.52 -22.49 13.05
N GLN A 390 -14.76 -23.02 12.09
CA GLN A 390 -13.55 -23.80 12.34
C GLN A 390 -12.40 -22.94 12.91
N LEU A 391 -12.24 -21.70 12.45
CA LEU A 391 -11.27 -20.74 13.01
C LEU A 391 -11.62 -20.39 14.46
N THR A 392 -12.88 -20.11 14.75
CA THR A 392 -13.38 -19.86 16.12
C THR A 392 -13.06 -21.06 17.01
N ARG A 393 -13.34 -22.28 16.53
CA ARG A 393 -13.10 -23.51 17.30
C ARG A 393 -11.61 -23.82 17.51
N LEU A 394 -10.76 -23.52 16.52
CA LEU A 394 -9.29 -23.62 16.67
C LEU A 394 -8.79 -22.69 17.76
N VAL A 395 -9.20 -21.42 17.75
CA VAL A 395 -8.84 -20.46 18.81
C VAL A 395 -9.33 -20.96 20.16
N GLU A 396 -10.60 -21.38 20.28
CA GLU A 396 -11.13 -21.94 21.54
C GLU A 396 -10.30 -23.11 22.11
N LEU A 397 -9.82 -24.02 21.26
CA LEU A 397 -8.96 -25.13 21.69
C LEU A 397 -7.62 -24.63 22.25
N ILE A 398 -7.00 -23.67 21.56
CA ILE A 398 -5.72 -23.06 21.98
C ILE A 398 -5.88 -22.29 23.30
N GLU A 399 -6.97 -21.54 23.51
CA GLU A 399 -7.22 -20.79 24.75
C GLU A 399 -7.43 -21.69 25.99
N GLN A 400 -7.90 -22.93 25.79
CA GLN A 400 -8.30 -23.88 26.85
C GLN A 400 -7.12 -24.76 27.34
N GLU A 401 -6.18 -25.06 26.45
CA GLU A 401 -5.03 -25.95 26.72
C GLU A 401 -3.72 -25.16 26.98
N GLU A 402 -2.57 -25.84 27.05
CA GLU A 402 -1.28 -25.23 27.41
C GLU A 402 -0.62 -24.48 26.26
N GLU A 403 -1.01 -24.79 25.03
CA GLU A 403 -0.58 -24.16 23.80
C GLU A 403 -0.94 -22.65 23.74
N GLY A 404 -1.99 -22.23 24.44
CA GLY A 404 -2.35 -20.82 24.61
C GLY A 404 -1.28 -20.00 25.34
N ALA A 405 -0.55 -20.59 26.30
CA ALA A 405 0.51 -19.90 27.04
C ALA A 405 1.75 -19.57 26.18
N HIS A 406 1.85 -20.18 24.98
CA HIS A 406 2.90 -19.97 23.99
C HIS A 406 2.38 -19.32 22.71
N THR A 407 1.12 -18.89 22.66
CA THR A 407 0.53 -18.21 21.51
C THR A 407 0.63 -16.70 21.68
N LEU A 408 1.07 -16.02 20.62
CA LEU A 408 1.17 -14.55 20.53
C LEU A 408 -0.04 -13.94 19.82
N GLY A 409 -0.55 -14.64 18.81
CA GLY A 409 -1.58 -14.10 17.92
C GLY A 409 -1.82 -14.93 16.67
N TYR A 410 -2.67 -14.39 15.80
CA TYR A 410 -3.13 -15.02 14.58
C TYR A 410 -2.95 -14.07 13.39
N HIS A 411 -2.08 -14.46 12.45
CA HIS A 411 -1.92 -13.81 11.15
C HIS A 411 -2.92 -14.47 10.20
N LEU A 412 -3.96 -13.72 9.79
CA LEU A 412 -5.03 -14.23 8.93
C LEU A 412 -4.61 -14.07 7.47
N ASP A 413 -4.51 -15.17 6.74
CA ASP A 413 -4.01 -15.18 5.36
C ASP A 413 -4.93 -15.98 4.43
N TRP A 414 -5.06 -15.49 3.21
CA TRP A 414 -5.73 -16.16 2.09
C TRP A 414 -5.06 -15.69 0.79
N GLY A 415 -3.85 -16.19 0.53
CA GLY A 415 -3.04 -15.81 -0.63
C GLY A 415 -2.65 -14.32 -0.61
N GLU A 416 -2.24 -13.80 0.55
CA GLU A 416 -1.99 -12.38 0.82
C GLU A 416 -3.16 -11.44 0.45
N TRP A 417 -4.38 -11.98 0.36
CA TRP A 417 -5.64 -11.28 0.11
C TRP A 417 -5.76 -10.53 -1.25
N PHE A 418 -4.86 -10.78 -2.21
CA PHE A 418 -4.87 -10.11 -3.51
C PHE A 418 -5.48 -10.94 -4.66
N TYR A 419 -5.86 -10.25 -5.73
CA TYR A 419 -6.17 -10.85 -7.03
C TYR A 419 -4.97 -10.65 -7.98
N PRO A 420 -4.47 -11.67 -8.69
CA PRO A 420 -3.32 -11.52 -9.57
C PRO A 420 -3.66 -10.73 -10.85
N GLU A 421 -2.76 -9.83 -11.28
CA GLU A 421 -2.97 -8.95 -12.45
C GLU A 421 -3.27 -9.73 -13.75
N SER A 422 -2.68 -10.92 -13.92
CA SER A 422 -2.82 -11.76 -15.12
C SER A 422 -4.13 -12.57 -15.16
N GLY A 423 -4.50 -13.23 -14.05
CA GLY A 423 -5.78 -13.97 -13.95
C GLY A 423 -6.99 -13.05 -13.89
N GLY A 424 -6.80 -11.84 -13.33
CA GLY A 424 -7.84 -10.85 -13.14
C GLY A 424 -8.64 -11.03 -11.86
N TYR A 425 -9.79 -10.39 -11.81
CA TYR A 425 -10.65 -10.38 -10.63
C TYR A 425 -11.71 -11.49 -10.64
N ASP A 426 -12.23 -11.78 -9.46
CA ASP A 426 -13.36 -12.69 -9.21
C ASP A 426 -14.56 -12.41 -10.13
N THR A 427 -15.05 -13.44 -10.83
CA THR A 427 -16.31 -13.40 -11.59
C THR A 427 -17.33 -14.48 -11.19
N SER A 428 -17.26 -14.99 -9.97
CA SER A 428 -18.17 -16.01 -9.42
C SER A 428 -19.62 -15.53 -9.26
N GLU A 429 -20.56 -16.46 -9.10
CA GLU A 429 -21.97 -16.14 -8.81
C GLU A 429 -22.12 -15.49 -7.42
N ALA A 430 -21.31 -15.92 -6.45
CA ALA A 430 -21.18 -15.29 -5.15
C ALA A 430 -20.76 -13.82 -5.27
N ALA A 431 -19.74 -13.50 -6.08
CA ALA A 431 -19.31 -12.13 -6.33
C ALA A 431 -20.39 -11.30 -7.04
N LEU A 432 -21.13 -11.87 -8.01
CA LEU A 432 -22.27 -11.19 -8.65
C LEU A 432 -23.39 -10.86 -7.65
N SER A 433 -23.70 -11.78 -6.73
CA SER A 433 -24.70 -11.56 -5.68
C SER A 433 -24.24 -10.47 -4.70
N ALA A 434 -23.04 -10.63 -4.13
CA ALA A 434 -22.46 -9.68 -3.18
C ALA A 434 -22.26 -8.28 -3.79
N PHE A 435 -21.93 -8.16 -5.08
CA PHE A 435 -21.84 -6.87 -5.77
C PHE A 435 -23.21 -6.21 -5.95
N ARG A 436 -24.27 -6.96 -6.30
CA ARG A 436 -25.64 -6.42 -6.37
C ARG A 436 -26.12 -5.90 -5.00
N ASP A 437 -25.78 -6.62 -3.94
CA ASP A 437 -26.08 -6.25 -2.55
C ASP A 437 -25.22 -5.07 -2.06
N TRP A 438 -23.98 -4.96 -2.52
CA TRP A 438 -23.15 -3.77 -2.34
C TRP A 438 -23.71 -2.56 -3.07
N LEU A 439 -24.17 -2.69 -4.33
CA LEU A 439 -24.79 -1.61 -5.08
C LEU A 439 -26.05 -1.10 -4.39
N ARG A 440 -26.92 -1.98 -3.87
CA ARG A 440 -28.11 -1.56 -3.09
C ARG A 440 -27.72 -0.70 -1.88
N ARG A 441 -26.69 -1.09 -1.13
CA ARG A 441 -26.19 -0.34 0.02
C ARG A 441 -25.51 0.96 -0.40
N HIS A 442 -24.62 0.93 -1.40
CA HIS A 442 -23.86 2.09 -1.83
C HIS A 442 -24.78 3.21 -2.37
N TYR A 443 -25.75 2.84 -3.20
CA TYR A 443 -26.73 3.77 -3.77
C TYR A 443 -27.99 3.94 -2.89
N ARG A 444 -28.01 3.40 -1.66
CA ARG A 444 -29.13 3.50 -0.69
C ARG A 444 -30.50 3.09 -1.26
N GLY A 445 -30.53 2.10 -2.14
CA GLY A 445 -31.74 1.67 -2.86
C GLY A 445 -32.21 2.62 -3.97
N ASP A 446 -31.53 3.74 -4.23
CA ASP A 446 -31.88 4.64 -5.33
C ASP A 446 -31.35 4.15 -6.68
N SER A 447 -32.23 3.47 -7.43
CA SER A 447 -31.94 3.05 -8.79
C SER A 447 -31.74 4.22 -9.78
N VAL A 448 -32.25 5.42 -9.49
CA VAL A 448 -32.03 6.61 -10.34
C VAL A 448 -30.58 7.08 -10.23
N SER A 449 -30.01 7.13 -9.01
CA SER A 449 -28.58 7.41 -8.82
C SER A 449 -27.67 6.36 -9.46
N LEU A 450 -28.00 5.07 -9.39
CA LEU A 450 -27.26 4.00 -10.10
C LEU A 450 -27.26 4.24 -11.61
N ARG A 451 -28.45 4.40 -12.20
CA ARG A 451 -28.63 4.68 -13.64
C ARG A 451 -27.90 5.95 -14.08
N ALA A 452 -27.98 7.00 -13.26
CA ALA A 452 -27.28 8.24 -13.51
C ALA A 452 -25.75 8.07 -13.45
N CYS A 453 -25.22 7.31 -12.50
CA CYS A 453 -23.79 7.07 -12.36
C CYS A 453 -23.23 6.19 -13.48
N TRP A 454 -23.93 5.13 -13.90
CA TRP A 454 -23.45 4.23 -14.95
C TRP A 454 -23.80 4.68 -16.39
N PHE A 455 -24.62 5.72 -16.56
CA PHE A 455 -25.17 6.17 -17.86
C PHE A 455 -25.96 5.05 -18.59
N ASP A 456 -26.62 4.19 -17.83
CA ASP A 456 -27.48 3.12 -18.31
C ASP A 456 -28.91 3.39 -17.79
N GLY A 457 -29.90 3.45 -18.69
CA GLY A 457 -31.29 3.71 -18.33
C GLY A 457 -32.08 2.46 -17.92
N GLN A 458 -31.56 1.26 -18.18
CA GLN A 458 -32.22 -0.03 -17.99
C GLN A 458 -31.71 -0.75 -16.73
N VAL A 459 -30.47 -0.52 -16.31
CA VAL A 459 -29.87 -1.16 -15.12
C VAL A 459 -30.73 -1.00 -13.86
N SER A 460 -30.79 -2.06 -13.06
CA SER A 460 -31.35 -2.11 -11.71
C SER A 460 -30.42 -2.91 -10.81
N PHE A 461 -30.70 -2.96 -9.51
CA PHE A 461 -29.96 -3.80 -8.56
C PHE A 461 -30.15 -5.32 -8.78
N SER A 462 -31.07 -5.74 -9.64
CA SER A 462 -31.25 -7.15 -10.04
C SER A 462 -30.71 -7.44 -11.45
N THR A 463 -30.66 -6.46 -12.35
CA THR A 463 -30.13 -6.63 -13.72
C THR A 463 -28.66 -6.23 -13.87
N ALA A 464 -28.08 -5.51 -12.90
CA ALA A 464 -26.64 -5.22 -12.87
C ALA A 464 -25.81 -6.52 -12.99
N THR A 465 -24.77 -6.47 -13.82
CA THR A 465 -23.81 -7.55 -14.02
C THR A 465 -22.46 -7.16 -13.42
N LEU A 466 -21.58 -8.14 -13.24
CA LEU A 466 -20.15 -7.85 -13.12
C LEU A 466 -19.66 -7.13 -14.39
N PRO A 467 -18.70 -6.20 -14.30
CA PRO A 467 -18.01 -5.70 -15.47
C PRO A 467 -17.09 -6.77 -16.06
N PRO A 468 -17.03 -6.96 -17.39
CA PRO A 468 -16.13 -7.95 -17.97
C PRO A 468 -14.67 -7.54 -17.78
N PHE A 469 -13.83 -8.50 -17.38
CA PHE A 469 -12.39 -8.30 -17.33
C PHE A 469 -11.82 -8.20 -18.74
N GLN A 470 -10.80 -7.34 -18.89
CA GLN A 470 -10.16 -7.05 -20.18
C GLN A 470 -8.66 -6.86 -19.95
N PRO A 471 -7.85 -7.95 -19.98
CA PRO A 471 -6.41 -7.87 -19.71
C PRO A 471 -5.62 -7.24 -20.86
N SER A 472 -6.09 -7.45 -22.10
CA SER A 472 -5.30 -7.32 -23.32
C SER A 472 -5.93 -6.39 -24.37
N ALA A 473 -6.60 -5.33 -23.91
CA ALA A 473 -6.91 -4.22 -24.81
C ALA A 473 -5.60 -3.57 -25.31
N PRO A 474 -5.45 -3.25 -26.60
CA PRO A 474 -4.23 -2.66 -27.14
C PRO A 474 -3.92 -1.34 -26.41
N PRO A 475 -2.62 -1.02 -26.15
CA PRO A 475 -2.18 -0.03 -25.18
C PRO A 475 -3.03 1.23 -25.24
N GLN A 476 -3.90 1.35 -24.24
CA GLN A 476 -5.07 2.21 -24.35
C GLN A 476 -4.62 3.65 -24.25
N LYS A 477 -4.96 4.48 -25.25
CA LYS A 477 -4.68 5.92 -25.20
C LYS A 477 -5.19 6.54 -23.91
N LEU A 478 -6.40 6.14 -23.49
CA LEU A 478 -7.10 6.57 -22.27
C LEU A 478 -6.68 5.78 -21.02
N GLN A 479 -5.94 6.42 -20.12
CA GLN A 479 -5.47 5.80 -18.86
C GLN A 479 -6.56 5.61 -17.81
N PHE A 480 -7.64 6.40 -17.87
CA PHE A 480 -8.74 6.36 -16.91
C PHE A 480 -10.02 5.78 -17.53
N TYR A 481 -10.88 5.20 -16.70
CA TYR A 481 -12.25 4.88 -17.08
C TYR A 481 -13.08 6.15 -17.31
N HIS A 482 -13.92 6.16 -18.35
CA HIS A 482 -14.91 7.21 -18.56
C HIS A 482 -15.94 7.15 -17.43
N LEU A 483 -15.81 8.08 -16.48
CA LEU A 483 -16.49 8.14 -15.18
C LEU A 483 -17.93 7.63 -15.12
N ARG A 484 -18.76 7.97 -16.14
CA ARG A 484 -20.13 7.46 -16.23
C ARG A 484 -20.29 6.15 -17.03
N ARG A 485 -20.04 6.18 -18.35
CA ARG A 485 -20.18 5.02 -19.27
C ARG A 485 -19.44 3.75 -18.83
N GLU A 486 -18.37 3.91 -18.06
CA GLU A 486 -17.55 2.81 -17.53
C GLU A 486 -17.53 2.80 -15.99
N GLY A 487 -18.48 3.50 -15.37
CA GLY A 487 -18.59 3.63 -13.90
C GLY A 487 -18.70 2.30 -13.17
N ARG A 488 -19.25 1.26 -13.82
CA ARG A 488 -19.31 -0.10 -13.28
C ARG A 488 -17.94 -0.72 -12.95
N TRP A 489 -16.87 -0.39 -13.68
CA TRP A 489 -15.52 -0.85 -13.32
C TRP A 489 -14.99 -0.10 -12.10
N ILE A 490 -15.22 1.22 -12.02
CA ILE A 490 -14.82 2.05 -10.87
C ILE A 490 -15.53 1.56 -9.59
N ASP A 491 -16.82 1.26 -9.69
CA ASP A 491 -17.61 0.67 -8.59
C ASP A 491 -17.16 -0.76 -8.24
N TYR A 492 -16.77 -1.59 -9.23
CA TYR A 492 -16.34 -2.96 -8.96
C TYR A 492 -14.95 -3.03 -8.30
N HIS A 493 -13.98 -2.26 -8.78
CA HIS A 493 -12.65 -2.13 -8.17
C HIS A 493 -12.74 -1.65 -6.71
N ARG A 494 -13.72 -0.78 -6.43
CA ARG A 494 -14.08 -0.38 -5.06
C ARG A 494 -14.69 -1.55 -4.28
N PHE A 495 -15.71 -2.21 -4.83
CA PHE A 495 -16.38 -3.34 -4.20
C PHE A 495 -15.40 -4.45 -3.80
N LEU A 496 -14.52 -4.89 -4.72
CA LEU A 496 -13.50 -5.92 -4.47
C LEU A 496 -12.67 -5.59 -3.23
N SER A 497 -12.20 -4.35 -3.12
CA SER A 497 -11.39 -3.93 -1.97
C SER A 497 -12.21 -3.82 -0.68
N GLU A 498 -13.45 -3.35 -0.74
CA GLU A 498 -14.34 -3.25 0.43
C GLU A 498 -14.85 -4.62 0.91
N ILE A 499 -15.04 -5.62 0.03
CA ILE A 499 -15.47 -6.97 0.42
C ILE A 499 -14.31 -7.80 0.99
N THR A 500 -13.10 -7.67 0.45
CA THR A 500 -11.88 -8.24 1.04
C THR A 500 -11.62 -7.67 2.43
N ALA A 501 -11.65 -6.34 2.59
CA ALA A 501 -11.52 -5.70 3.90
C ALA A 501 -12.61 -6.14 4.88
N LYS A 502 -13.88 -6.27 4.43
CA LYS A 502 -14.96 -6.80 5.27
C LYS A 502 -14.66 -8.23 5.72
N ARG A 503 -14.21 -9.13 4.83
CA ARG A 503 -13.91 -10.53 5.18
C ARG A 503 -12.82 -10.62 6.23
N ILE A 504 -11.72 -9.90 6.04
CA ILE A 504 -10.61 -9.79 7.01
C ILE A 504 -11.16 -9.36 8.38
N LEU A 505 -11.97 -8.31 8.43
CA LEU A 505 -12.52 -7.78 9.68
C LEU A 505 -13.50 -8.76 10.36
N THR A 506 -14.34 -9.49 9.62
CA THR A 506 -15.23 -10.51 10.18
C THR A 506 -14.47 -11.70 10.77
N LEU A 507 -13.36 -12.13 10.15
CA LEU A 507 -12.51 -13.19 10.71
C LEU A 507 -11.70 -12.69 11.92
N ALA A 508 -11.21 -11.45 11.88
CA ALA A 508 -10.54 -10.82 13.02
C ALA A 508 -11.49 -10.65 14.22
N GLU A 509 -12.75 -10.27 13.98
CA GLU A 509 -13.81 -10.22 14.99
C GLU A 509 -14.07 -11.60 15.62
N ALA A 510 -14.14 -12.66 14.81
CA ALA A 510 -14.31 -14.04 15.30
C ALA A 510 -13.15 -14.46 16.22
N VAL A 511 -11.89 -14.23 15.81
CA VAL A 511 -10.71 -14.50 16.63
C VAL A 511 -10.69 -13.68 17.90
N LYS A 512 -10.90 -12.35 17.81
CA LYS A 512 -10.91 -11.44 18.96
C LYS A 512 -12.03 -11.80 19.97
N ASN A 513 -13.18 -12.27 19.51
CA ASN A 513 -14.24 -12.76 20.40
C ASN A 513 -13.86 -14.09 21.07
N ALA A 514 -13.30 -15.05 20.33
CA ALA A 514 -12.87 -16.34 20.87
C ALA A 514 -11.76 -16.20 21.92
N CYS A 515 -10.73 -15.39 21.66
CA CYS A 515 -9.63 -15.14 22.59
C CYS A 515 -9.90 -14.02 23.61
N GLN A 516 -11.12 -13.50 23.71
CA GLN A 516 -11.48 -12.36 24.59
C GLN A 516 -10.56 -11.14 24.44
N ASN A 517 -10.17 -10.81 23.21
CA ASN A 517 -9.22 -9.76 22.85
C ASN A 517 -7.82 -9.93 23.48
N ARG A 518 -7.39 -11.14 23.85
CA ARG A 518 -6.07 -11.39 24.45
C ARG A 518 -4.96 -11.50 23.42
N ALA A 519 -5.23 -12.18 22.31
CA ALA A 519 -4.31 -12.41 21.20
C ALA A 519 -4.11 -11.17 20.30
N LEU A 520 -2.96 -11.07 19.63
CA LEU A 520 -2.80 -10.20 18.47
C LEU A 520 -3.52 -10.79 17.24
N VAL A 521 -3.96 -9.93 16.33
CA VAL A 521 -4.46 -10.30 15.00
C VAL A 521 -3.87 -9.36 13.96
N GLY A 522 -3.46 -9.90 12.81
CA GLY A 522 -2.90 -9.12 11.71
C GLY A 522 -3.03 -9.81 10.36
N VAL A 523 -2.68 -9.08 9.29
CA VAL A 523 -2.84 -9.55 7.90
C VAL A 523 -1.72 -9.06 6.98
N SER A 524 -1.45 -9.87 5.96
CA SER A 524 -0.73 -9.45 4.75
C SER A 524 -1.67 -8.61 3.89
N TYR A 525 -1.53 -7.28 3.88
CA TYR A 525 -2.43 -6.39 3.15
C TYR A 525 -1.82 -4.99 2.91
N GLY A 526 -2.40 -4.23 1.97
CA GLY A 526 -2.13 -2.80 1.82
C GLY A 526 -1.02 -2.45 0.84
N TYR A 527 -0.72 -3.36 -0.10
CA TYR A 527 0.39 -3.33 -1.08
C TYR A 527 0.23 -2.26 -2.19
N LEU A 528 -0.16 -1.06 -1.79
CA LEU A 528 -0.51 0.09 -2.61
C LEU A 528 0.68 0.67 -3.39
N LEU A 529 1.91 0.44 -2.92
CA LEU A 529 3.14 0.92 -3.53
C LEU A 529 3.75 -0.06 -4.54
N GLU A 530 3.19 -1.27 -4.67
CA GLU A 530 3.69 -2.33 -5.55
C GLU A 530 2.68 -2.74 -6.63
N TRP A 531 1.40 -2.90 -6.29
CA TRP A 531 0.39 -3.35 -7.26
C TRP A 531 0.08 -2.29 -8.33
N ARG A 532 0.25 -2.68 -9.59
CA ARG A 532 0.20 -1.80 -10.79
C ARG A 532 -1.19 -1.67 -11.39
N HIS A 533 -2.20 -2.29 -10.78
CA HIS A 533 -3.54 -2.48 -11.34
C HIS A 533 -4.64 -2.16 -10.31
N PRO A 534 -5.81 -1.64 -10.74
CA PRO A 534 -6.86 -1.13 -9.84
C PRO A 534 -7.66 -2.23 -9.11
N HIS A 535 -7.45 -3.50 -9.46
CA HIS A 535 -8.31 -4.62 -9.07
C HIS A 535 -7.65 -5.62 -8.11
N SER A 536 -6.49 -5.28 -7.54
CA SER A 536 -5.77 -6.11 -6.57
C SER A 536 -6.55 -6.42 -5.30
N GLY A 537 -7.63 -5.71 -5.00
CA GLY A 537 -8.38 -5.84 -3.74
C GLY A 537 -7.76 -5.09 -2.56
N HIS A 538 -6.61 -4.42 -2.75
CA HIS A 538 -5.84 -3.80 -1.65
C HIS A 538 -6.20 -2.32 -1.38
N LEU A 539 -7.23 -1.77 -2.05
CA LEU A 539 -7.54 -0.33 -2.00
C LEU A 539 -8.31 0.13 -0.74
N ALA A 540 -8.51 -0.73 0.25
CA ALA A 540 -9.28 -0.42 1.47
C ALA A 540 -8.43 -0.31 2.74
N LEU A 541 -7.10 -0.16 2.63
CA LEU A 541 -6.15 -0.14 3.76
C LEU A 541 -6.56 0.78 4.92
N GLY A 542 -7.08 1.98 4.62
CA GLY A 542 -7.54 2.92 5.64
C GLY A 542 -8.71 2.40 6.51
N GLN A 543 -9.43 1.36 6.09
CA GLN A 543 -10.45 0.70 6.91
C GLN A 543 -9.82 -0.23 7.96
N LEU A 544 -8.78 -0.97 7.57
CA LEU A 544 -8.06 -1.88 8.48
C LEU A 544 -7.22 -1.09 9.49
N LEU A 545 -6.51 -0.05 9.06
CA LEU A 545 -5.71 0.80 9.95
C LEU A 545 -6.55 1.46 11.06
N ARG A 546 -7.79 1.85 10.74
CA ARG A 546 -8.74 2.43 11.70
C ARG A 546 -9.46 1.40 12.58
N SER A 547 -9.29 0.10 12.34
CA SER A 547 -9.95 -0.95 13.11
C SER A 547 -9.17 -1.28 14.39
N GLU A 548 -9.88 -1.48 15.51
CA GLU A 548 -9.29 -2.02 16.74
C GLU A 548 -9.10 -3.55 16.69
N LEU A 549 -9.67 -4.23 15.69
CA LEU A 549 -9.55 -5.68 15.51
C LEU A 549 -8.21 -6.13 14.91
N ILE A 550 -7.44 -5.20 14.32
CA ILE A 550 -6.14 -5.45 13.69
C ILE A 550 -5.06 -4.74 14.52
N ASP A 551 -4.05 -5.47 14.99
CA ASP A 551 -2.92 -4.93 15.76
C ASP A 551 -1.68 -4.70 14.88
N PHE A 552 -1.49 -5.53 13.84
CA PHE A 552 -0.34 -5.47 12.95
C PHE A 552 -0.71 -5.72 11.48
N LEU A 553 0.18 -5.28 10.59
CA LEU A 553 0.20 -5.62 9.17
C LEU A 553 1.58 -6.16 8.82
N SER A 554 1.64 -7.07 7.85
CA SER A 554 2.89 -7.57 7.31
C SER A 554 2.94 -7.44 5.78
N ALA A 555 4.13 -7.43 5.21
CA ALA A 555 4.33 -7.53 3.77
C ALA A 555 5.78 -7.94 3.42
N PRO A 556 6.02 -8.68 2.33
CA PRO A 556 7.36 -8.83 1.78
C PRO A 556 7.88 -7.52 1.19
N ILE A 557 9.19 -7.33 1.15
CA ILE A 557 9.82 -6.24 0.41
C ILE A 557 9.66 -6.41 -1.11
N THR A 558 9.84 -5.34 -1.88
CA THR A 558 9.63 -5.38 -3.34
C THR A 558 10.47 -6.46 -4.05
N TYR A 559 9.78 -7.38 -4.73
CA TYR A 559 10.39 -8.43 -5.54
C TYR A 559 11.31 -7.89 -6.64
N ALA A 560 11.04 -6.69 -7.16
CA ALA A 560 11.74 -6.10 -8.30
C ALA A 560 13.14 -5.53 -7.99
N ASP A 561 13.46 -5.21 -6.73
CA ASP A 561 14.68 -4.45 -6.36
C ASP A 561 15.23 -4.84 -4.97
N ARG A 562 15.17 -6.13 -4.63
CA ARG A 562 15.61 -6.69 -3.32
C ARG A 562 17.03 -7.24 -3.27
N LEU A 563 17.72 -7.39 -4.40
CA LEU A 563 19.14 -7.82 -4.41
C LEU A 563 20.04 -6.75 -3.75
N PRO A 564 21.28 -7.06 -3.34
CA PRO A 564 22.23 -6.06 -2.86
C PRO A 564 22.41 -4.92 -3.90
N GLY A 565 22.38 -3.68 -3.42
CA GLY A 565 22.36 -2.46 -4.23
C GLY A 565 20.96 -1.95 -4.56
N GLY A 566 19.95 -2.81 -4.48
CA GLY A 566 18.53 -2.47 -4.62
C GLY A 566 17.91 -1.87 -3.36
N THR A 567 16.76 -1.20 -3.49
CA THR A 567 16.09 -0.52 -2.36
C THR A 567 15.53 -1.47 -1.30
N GLY A 568 15.09 -2.67 -1.68
CA GLY A 568 14.25 -3.50 -0.81
C GLY A 568 13.06 -2.72 -0.25
N ALA A 569 12.45 -1.83 -1.05
CA ALA A 569 11.42 -0.93 -0.59
C ALA A 569 10.07 -1.63 -0.34
N PHE A 570 9.32 -1.12 0.64
CA PHE A 570 8.05 -1.73 1.06
C PHE A 570 6.92 -1.55 0.03
N PRO A 571 5.98 -2.51 -0.06
CA PRO A 571 4.76 -2.38 -0.86
C PRO A 571 3.66 -1.60 -0.12
N THR A 572 3.77 -1.43 1.19
CA THR A 572 2.78 -0.78 2.06
C THR A 572 3.33 0.57 2.58
N PRO A 573 2.52 1.64 2.69
CA PRO A 573 2.94 2.91 3.28
C PRO A 573 3.17 2.78 4.81
N VAL A 574 4.37 2.35 5.20
CA VAL A 574 4.73 2.01 6.60
C VAL A 574 4.49 3.18 7.58
N ASP A 575 4.77 4.43 7.18
CA ASP A 575 4.54 5.57 8.06
C ASP A 575 3.04 5.77 8.38
N SER A 576 2.11 5.38 7.50
CA SER A 576 0.67 5.27 7.84
C SER A 576 0.39 4.15 8.85
N VAL A 577 1.05 3.00 8.71
CA VAL A 577 0.86 1.86 9.62
C VAL A 577 1.21 2.27 11.06
N HIS A 578 2.35 2.93 11.23
CA HIS A 578 2.80 3.45 12.54
C HIS A 578 1.97 4.66 13.03
N LEU A 579 1.50 5.54 12.12
CA LEU A 579 0.61 6.66 12.47
C LEU A 579 -0.75 6.19 13.01
N HIS A 580 -1.23 5.01 12.62
CA HIS A 580 -2.42 4.37 13.22
C HIS A 580 -2.09 3.41 14.37
N HIS A 581 -0.86 3.49 14.91
CA HIS A 581 -0.36 2.66 16.01
C HIS A 581 -0.51 1.16 15.77
N LYS A 582 -0.30 0.73 14.52
CA LYS A 582 -0.22 -0.68 14.13
C LYS A 582 1.24 -1.05 13.96
N LEU A 583 1.63 -2.26 14.40
CA LEU A 583 2.96 -2.79 14.10
C LEU A 583 3.04 -3.11 12.60
N PHE A 584 4.15 -2.73 11.96
CA PHE A 584 4.51 -3.28 10.65
C PHE A 584 5.56 -4.40 10.82
N LEU A 585 5.37 -5.51 10.10
CA LEU A 585 6.33 -6.60 9.99
C LEU A 585 6.85 -6.72 8.54
N SER A 586 8.16 -6.55 8.35
CA SER A 586 8.80 -6.80 7.05
C SER A 586 9.07 -8.29 6.90
N GLU A 587 8.49 -8.91 5.87
CA GLU A 587 8.70 -10.33 5.55
C GLU A 587 9.95 -10.46 4.65
N GLU A 588 11.08 -10.86 5.24
CA GLU A 588 12.39 -10.92 4.57
C GLU A 588 12.58 -12.30 3.89
N ASP A 589 11.81 -12.55 2.81
CA ASP A 589 11.63 -13.84 2.13
C ASP A 589 12.74 -14.23 1.11
N TYR A 590 14.00 -13.89 1.41
CA TYR A 590 15.10 -14.13 0.48
C TYR A 590 15.34 -15.64 0.25
N ARG A 591 15.17 -16.10 -0.99
CA ARG A 591 15.81 -17.34 -1.46
C ARG A 591 17.33 -17.19 -1.32
N THR A 592 17.94 -17.92 -0.39
CA THR A 592 19.39 -17.88 -0.12
C THR A 592 20.11 -19.08 -0.77
N PRO A 593 21.46 -19.07 -0.86
CA PRO A 593 22.21 -20.23 -1.32
C PRO A 593 22.29 -21.38 -0.30
N PHE A 594 21.59 -21.30 0.85
CA PHE A 594 21.53 -22.37 1.85
C PHE A 594 20.37 -23.36 1.58
N GLY A 595 19.39 -22.95 0.76
CA GLY A 595 18.25 -23.78 0.38
C GLY A 595 18.66 -25.06 -0.34
N LYS A 596 18.12 -26.21 0.13
CA LYS A 596 18.43 -27.57 -0.34
C LYS A 596 19.91 -27.97 -0.23
N MET A 597 20.57 -27.53 0.84
CA MET A 597 21.87 -28.09 1.26
C MET A 597 21.76 -29.59 1.60
N ALA A 598 22.92 -30.27 1.62
CA ALA A 598 23.06 -31.72 1.73
C ALA A 598 22.60 -32.31 3.09
N PRO A 599 22.47 -33.65 3.24
CA PRO A 599 21.92 -34.28 4.45
C PRO A 599 22.60 -33.88 5.76
N ILE A 600 21.80 -33.93 6.84
CA ILE A 600 22.14 -33.50 8.20
C ILE A 600 23.52 -34.02 8.62
N GLY A 601 24.44 -33.10 8.92
CA GLY A 601 25.81 -33.39 9.35
C GLY A 601 26.91 -33.08 8.32
N ALA A 602 26.57 -32.75 7.07
CA ALA A 602 27.55 -32.30 6.09
C ALA A 602 27.96 -30.83 6.31
N PRO A 603 29.26 -30.47 6.27
CA PRO A 603 29.69 -29.07 6.32
C PRO A 603 29.35 -28.34 5.01
N ALA A 604 28.95 -27.07 5.11
CA ALA A 604 28.70 -26.22 3.96
C ALA A 604 30.00 -25.99 3.15
N THR A 605 29.92 -26.16 1.83
CA THR A 605 30.99 -25.88 0.88
C THR A 605 30.51 -24.93 -0.22
N GLU A 606 31.41 -24.27 -0.94
CA GLU A 606 31.03 -23.41 -2.09
C GLU A 606 30.18 -24.16 -3.14
N ARG A 607 30.42 -25.47 -3.29
CA ARG A 607 29.69 -26.34 -4.24
C ARG A 607 28.28 -26.71 -3.78
N THR A 608 27.91 -26.40 -2.54
CA THR A 608 26.53 -26.47 -2.03
C THR A 608 25.81 -25.12 -2.06
N LEU A 609 26.48 -24.02 -2.46
CA LEU A 609 25.89 -22.67 -2.51
C LEU A 609 25.22 -22.33 -3.87
N THR A 610 25.09 -23.29 -4.78
CA THR A 610 24.39 -23.10 -6.06
C THR A 610 22.90 -23.40 -5.91
N PRO A 611 21.98 -22.43 -6.19
CA PRO A 611 20.55 -22.69 -6.18
C PRO A 611 20.17 -23.87 -7.10
N THR A 612 19.39 -24.81 -6.57
CA THR A 612 18.98 -26.06 -7.25
C THR A 612 17.59 -25.98 -7.89
N SER A 613 16.88 -24.87 -7.68
CA SER A 613 15.64 -24.52 -8.38
C SER A 613 15.93 -23.66 -9.61
N GLU A 614 15.11 -23.80 -10.65
CA GLU A 614 15.15 -22.97 -11.88
C GLU A 614 15.15 -21.46 -11.55
N PRO A 615 15.60 -20.61 -12.49
CA PRO A 615 15.39 -19.16 -12.41
C PRO A 615 13.89 -18.88 -12.25
N ASP A 616 13.55 -18.14 -11.20
CA ASP A 616 12.24 -17.52 -11.05
C ASP A 616 12.43 -16.03 -11.29
N ASP A 617 11.70 -15.50 -12.26
CA ASP A 617 11.71 -14.07 -12.59
C ASP A 617 11.02 -13.22 -11.50
N TYR A 618 10.23 -13.84 -10.61
CA TYR A 618 9.53 -13.18 -9.51
C TYR A 618 10.34 -13.16 -8.20
N ASN A 619 10.77 -14.30 -7.67
CA ASN A 619 11.60 -14.38 -6.46
C ASN A 619 13.07 -14.72 -6.82
N PRO A 620 13.91 -13.74 -7.21
CA PRO A 620 15.29 -13.99 -7.62
C PRO A 620 16.17 -14.39 -6.42
N PRO A 621 16.95 -15.48 -6.52
CA PRO A 621 17.78 -15.96 -5.41
C PRO A 621 19.09 -15.20 -5.24
N LEU A 622 19.48 -15.00 -3.97
CA LEU A 622 20.82 -14.58 -3.58
C LEU A 622 21.82 -15.72 -3.86
N ARG A 623 23.04 -15.37 -4.31
CA ARG A 623 24.00 -16.35 -4.86
C ARG A 623 25.28 -16.56 -4.04
N SER A 624 25.43 -15.86 -2.92
CA SER A 624 26.55 -16.02 -2.00
C SER A 624 26.10 -15.68 -0.57
N ALA A 625 26.85 -16.16 0.44
CA ALA A 625 26.56 -15.81 1.83
C ALA A 625 26.77 -14.29 2.08
N GLU A 626 27.75 -13.68 1.42
CA GLU A 626 27.94 -12.22 1.40
C GLU A 626 26.70 -11.48 0.88
N ALA A 627 26.06 -11.97 -0.19
CA ALA A 627 24.82 -11.37 -0.69
C ALA A 627 23.65 -11.48 0.31
N VAL A 628 23.59 -12.55 1.12
CA VAL A 628 22.65 -12.66 2.26
C VAL A 628 22.97 -11.61 3.32
N VAL A 629 24.23 -11.53 3.75
CA VAL A 629 24.67 -10.56 4.76
C VAL A 629 24.37 -9.12 4.33
N GLN A 630 24.63 -8.76 3.08
CA GLN A 630 24.39 -7.41 2.58
C GLN A 630 22.90 -7.07 2.36
N ALA A 631 22.10 -8.02 1.86
CA ALA A 631 20.66 -7.82 1.72
C ALA A 631 19.96 -7.68 3.08
N GLN A 632 20.34 -8.50 4.06
CA GLN A 632 19.87 -8.37 5.44
C GLN A 632 20.37 -7.10 6.12
N ALA A 633 21.65 -6.70 5.95
CA ALA A 633 22.20 -5.49 6.56
C ALA A 633 21.45 -4.22 6.12
N ARG A 634 21.00 -4.18 4.86
CA ARG A 634 20.08 -3.15 4.36
C ARG A 634 18.77 -3.14 5.15
N SER A 635 18.16 -4.31 5.34
CA SER A 635 16.88 -4.42 6.04
C SER A 635 17.00 -4.09 7.54
N VAL A 636 18.10 -4.46 8.20
CA VAL A 636 18.43 -4.00 9.56
C VAL A 636 18.53 -2.47 9.62
N GLY A 637 19.22 -1.86 8.65
CA GLY A 637 19.32 -0.41 8.56
C GLY A 637 17.97 0.29 8.32
N GLN A 638 17.09 -0.33 7.53
CA GLN A 638 15.71 0.13 7.35
C GLN A 638 14.86 -0.04 8.62
N ALA A 639 14.94 -1.19 9.30
CA ALA A 639 14.19 -1.51 10.51
C ALA A 639 14.53 -0.55 11.65
N LEU A 640 15.82 -0.30 11.88
CA LEU A 640 16.30 0.70 12.84
C LEU A 640 15.84 2.10 12.44
N THR A 641 15.97 2.50 11.17
CA THR A 641 15.59 3.87 10.76
C THR A 641 14.08 4.10 10.85
N PHE A 642 13.24 3.18 10.38
CA PHE A 642 11.79 3.37 10.34
C PHE A 642 11.06 2.88 11.61
N GLY A 643 11.71 2.07 12.44
CA GLY A 643 11.16 1.52 13.68
C GLY A 643 10.07 0.47 13.45
N TYR A 644 10.27 -0.49 12.53
CA TYR A 644 9.35 -1.61 12.29
C TYR A 644 9.92 -2.94 12.82
N GLY A 645 9.13 -4.02 12.81
CA GLY A 645 9.60 -5.37 13.17
C GLY A 645 10.07 -6.22 11.99
N THR A 646 11.13 -7.00 12.19
CA THR A 646 11.79 -7.80 11.14
C THR A 646 11.37 -9.27 11.26
N GLN A 647 10.91 -9.89 10.18
CA GLN A 647 10.55 -11.31 10.11
C GLN A 647 11.41 -12.01 9.05
N TRP A 648 12.49 -12.67 9.48
CA TRP A 648 13.29 -13.52 8.57
C TRP A 648 12.52 -14.76 8.20
N MET A 649 12.33 -14.99 6.90
CA MET A 649 11.28 -15.87 6.42
C MET A 649 11.82 -16.96 5.47
N ASP A 650 11.66 -18.22 5.85
CA ASP A 650 11.61 -19.31 4.87
C ASP A 650 10.15 -19.59 4.50
N LEU A 651 9.72 -18.96 3.41
CA LEU A 651 8.36 -19.07 2.87
C LEU A 651 8.07 -20.46 2.28
N TRP A 652 9.09 -21.21 1.84
CA TRP A 652 8.94 -22.51 1.17
C TRP A 652 9.47 -23.70 1.99
N GLY A 653 10.03 -23.47 3.18
CA GLY A 653 10.65 -24.50 4.02
C GLY A 653 11.80 -25.24 3.33
N GLU A 654 12.57 -24.55 2.46
CA GLU A 654 13.66 -25.15 1.68
C GLU A 654 15.03 -25.13 2.41
N GLY A 655 15.15 -24.44 3.54
CA GLY A 655 16.38 -24.23 4.30
C GLY A 655 17.04 -22.87 4.06
N TRP A 656 16.26 -21.82 3.78
CA TRP A 656 16.79 -20.49 3.42
C TRP A 656 17.55 -19.80 4.56
N LEU A 657 17.33 -20.17 5.81
CA LEU A 657 17.98 -19.60 7.00
C LEU A 657 18.83 -20.66 7.76
N ALA A 658 19.02 -21.84 7.16
CA ALA A 658 19.70 -23.01 7.74
C ALA A 658 21.25 -22.88 7.78
N SER A 659 21.76 -21.68 8.09
CA SER A 659 23.20 -21.40 8.22
C SER A 659 23.44 -20.28 9.24
N PRO A 660 24.42 -20.40 10.17
CA PRO A 660 24.66 -19.40 11.22
C PRO A 660 24.87 -17.96 10.73
N ILE A 661 25.43 -17.80 9.51
CA ILE A 661 25.69 -16.50 8.87
C ILE A 661 24.40 -15.74 8.51
N ALA A 662 23.29 -16.45 8.28
CA ALA A 662 21.97 -15.84 8.08
C ALA A 662 21.43 -15.16 9.36
N TRP A 663 22.10 -15.33 10.50
CA TRP A 663 21.71 -14.81 11.81
C TRP A 663 22.74 -13.84 12.42
N GLU A 664 23.78 -13.47 11.68
CA GLU A 664 24.76 -12.46 12.13
C GLU A 664 24.13 -11.07 12.22
N ASN A 665 23.40 -10.66 11.18
CA ASN A 665 22.65 -9.40 11.17
C ASN A 665 21.56 -9.36 12.25
N ALA A 666 20.87 -10.47 12.51
CA ALA A 666 19.85 -10.57 13.56
C ALA A 666 20.41 -10.30 14.97
N ARG A 667 21.66 -10.70 15.24
CA ARG A 667 22.37 -10.36 16.48
C ARG A 667 22.77 -8.89 16.53
N ALA A 668 23.27 -8.34 15.43
CA ALA A 668 23.63 -6.92 15.33
C ALA A 668 22.42 -5.99 15.49
N GLU A 669 21.28 -6.34 14.87
CA GLU A 669 20.02 -5.59 14.99
C GLU A 669 19.54 -5.52 16.43
N GLN A 670 19.57 -6.63 17.18
CA GLN A 670 19.19 -6.64 18.61
C GLN A 670 20.04 -5.70 19.47
N ILE A 671 21.35 -5.61 19.23
CA ILE A 671 22.27 -4.72 19.96
C ILE A 671 21.97 -3.26 19.60
N LEU A 672 21.78 -2.94 18.31
CA LEU A 672 21.43 -1.59 17.87
C LEU A 672 20.01 -1.19 18.30
N TRP A 673 19.10 -2.15 18.48
CA TRP A 673 17.74 -1.89 18.94
C TRP A 673 17.69 -1.40 20.40
N GLU A 674 18.71 -1.67 21.23
CA GLU A 674 18.84 -1.09 22.58
C GLU A 674 19.19 0.40 22.57
N ILE A 675 19.77 0.87 21.47
CA ILE A 675 19.89 2.30 21.16
C ILE A 675 18.56 2.79 20.58
N ARG A 676 17.86 1.95 19.78
CA ARG A 676 16.59 2.31 19.14
C ARG A 676 15.48 2.58 20.15
N GLU A 677 15.29 1.71 21.14
CA GLU A 677 14.29 1.84 22.22
C GLU A 677 14.43 3.16 23.01
N ARG A 678 15.65 3.71 23.07
CA ARG A 678 16.02 4.95 23.76
C ARG A 678 16.01 6.20 22.85
N THR A 679 15.58 6.08 21.60
CA THR A 679 15.55 7.19 20.64
C THR A 679 14.14 7.45 20.07
N PRO A 680 13.74 8.72 19.88
CA PRO A 680 12.43 9.05 19.34
C PRO A 680 12.37 8.86 17.82
N GLN A 681 11.21 8.42 17.30
CA GLN A 681 10.95 8.45 15.87
C GLN A 681 10.67 9.88 15.42
N ALA A 682 11.66 10.54 14.81
CA ALA A 682 11.45 11.84 14.17
C ALA A 682 10.55 11.72 12.93
N PRO A 683 9.72 12.72 12.59
CA PRO A 683 8.99 12.75 11.33
C PRO A 683 9.94 12.95 10.12
N PRO A 684 9.52 12.58 8.90
CA PRO A 684 10.26 12.90 7.69
C PRO A 684 10.25 14.41 7.40
N ASP A 685 11.19 14.88 6.56
CA ASP A 685 11.12 16.23 5.99
C ASP A 685 10.08 16.33 4.85
N VAL A 686 9.81 15.21 4.17
CA VAL A 686 8.91 15.07 3.02
C VAL A 686 7.81 14.03 3.30
N ALA A 687 6.54 14.45 3.29
CA ALA A 687 5.41 13.52 3.27
C ALA A 687 5.00 13.20 1.83
N VAL A 688 5.06 11.92 1.46
CA VAL A 688 4.64 11.39 0.17
C VAL A 688 3.22 10.84 0.33
N ILE A 689 2.27 11.33 -0.47
CA ILE A 689 0.84 11.07 -0.31
C ILE A 689 0.32 10.18 -1.42
N VAL A 690 -0.30 9.07 -1.02
CA VAL A 690 -0.94 8.08 -1.89
C VAL A 690 -2.43 7.95 -1.56
N ASP A 691 -3.29 7.97 -2.57
CA ASP A 691 -4.72 7.74 -2.44
C ASP A 691 -5.17 6.41 -3.07
N PRO A 692 -5.50 5.39 -2.26
CA PRO A 692 -6.16 4.17 -2.74
C PRO A 692 -7.48 4.47 -3.47
N THR A 693 -8.20 5.50 -3.03
CA THR A 693 -9.50 5.91 -3.59
C THR A 693 -9.39 6.42 -5.03
N SER A 694 -8.21 6.85 -5.45
CA SER A 694 -7.92 7.36 -6.79
C SER A 694 -7.45 6.25 -7.75
N MET A 695 -6.84 5.18 -7.24
CA MET A 695 -6.33 4.06 -8.06
C MET A 695 -7.44 3.38 -8.88
N ARG A 696 -8.63 3.16 -8.29
CA ARG A 696 -9.79 2.54 -8.96
C ARG A 696 -10.32 3.28 -10.20
N TYR A 697 -9.90 4.52 -10.44
CA TYR A 697 -10.26 5.28 -11.65
C TYR A 697 -9.34 4.94 -12.83
N VAL A 698 -8.14 4.41 -12.56
CA VAL A 698 -7.20 3.91 -13.56
C VAL A 698 -7.75 2.66 -14.21
N ARG A 699 -7.51 2.52 -15.51
CA ARG A 699 -7.98 1.42 -16.35
C ARG A 699 -7.07 0.19 -16.20
N THR A 700 -7.63 -1.01 -16.14
CA THR A 700 -6.84 -2.26 -16.26
C THR A 700 -5.98 -2.22 -17.52
N GLY A 701 -4.67 -2.50 -17.41
CA GLY A 701 -3.70 -2.40 -18.50
C GLY A 701 -3.06 -1.01 -18.69
N SER A 702 -3.46 0.01 -17.92
CA SER A 702 -2.80 1.32 -17.93
C SER A 702 -1.50 1.30 -17.12
N ARG A 703 -0.41 1.79 -17.72
CA ARG A 703 0.91 1.95 -17.06
C ARG A 703 0.97 3.12 -16.07
N LEU A 704 -0.13 3.85 -15.84
CA LEU A 704 -0.12 5.05 -15.01
C LEU A 704 0.29 4.76 -13.56
N LEU A 705 -0.17 3.65 -12.96
CA LEU A 705 0.20 3.28 -11.57
C LEU A 705 1.67 2.83 -11.46
N GLU A 706 2.18 2.08 -12.46
CA GLU A 706 3.61 1.73 -12.58
C GLU A 706 4.48 3.00 -12.57
N GLN A 707 4.06 4.05 -13.27
CA GLN A 707 4.79 5.31 -13.41
C GLN A 707 4.67 6.20 -12.15
N VAL A 708 3.46 6.53 -11.70
CA VAL A 708 3.26 7.53 -10.63
C VAL A 708 3.40 6.98 -9.21
N ILE A 709 3.35 5.64 -9.03
CA ILE A 709 3.50 5.00 -7.72
C ILE A 709 4.80 4.20 -7.64
N VAL A 710 4.91 3.09 -8.38
CA VAL A 710 6.02 2.13 -8.18
C VAL A 710 7.37 2.77 -8.53
N LYS A 711 7.47 3.38 -9.72
CA LYS A 711 8.69 4.11 -10.13
C LYS A 711 8.92 5.39 -9.33
N ALA A 712 7.86 6.02 -8.82
CA ALA A 712 8.00 7.15 -7.89
C ALA A 712 8.63 6.71 -6.56
N ARG A 713 8.22 5.56 -5.99
CA ARG A 713 8.86 4.95 -4.81
C ARG A 713 10.35 4.76 -5.04
N GLU A 714 10.75 4.09 -6.13
CA GLU A 714 12.17 3.84 -6.41
C GLU A 714 12.99 5.11 -6.59
N ALA A 715 12.42 6.15 -7.20
CA ALA A 715 13.06 7.47 -7.32
C ALA A 715 13.18 8.19 -5.96
N LEU A 716 12.17 8.05 -5.08
CA LEU A 716 12.15 8.65 -3.74
C LEU A 716 13.19 8.00 -2.81
N MET A 717 13.30 6.67 -2.79
CA MET A 717 14.27 5.96 -1.94
C MET A 717 15.74 6.26 -2.33
N ARG A 718 15.98 6.63 -3.59
CA ARG A 718 17.30 7.03 -4.14
C ARG A 718 17.49 8.55 -4.22
N SER A 719 16.56 9.34 -3.70
CA SER A 719 16.57 10.81 -3.84
C SER A 719 17.50 11.52 -2.86
N GLY A 720 18.06 10.86 -1.86
CA GLY A 720 18.93 11.55 -0.89
C GLY A 720 18.21 12.40 0.17
N VAL A 721 16.87 12.33 0.29
CA VAL A 721 16.08 13.17 1.21
C VAL A 721 15.25 12.35 2.19
N SER A 722 14.87 12.93 3.33
CA SER A 722 14.05 12.25 4.35
C SER A 722 12.58 12.16 3.91
N VAL A 723 12.22 11.04 3.28
CA VAL A 723 10.86 10.73 2.79
C VAL A 723 10.09 9.81 3.75
N GLY A 724 8.77 9.95 3.82
CA GLY A 724 7.84 8.98 4.44
C GLY A 724 6.51 8.91 3.70
N PHE A 725 5.87 7.75 3.70
CA PHE A 725 4.71 7.43 2.84
C PHE A 725 3.41 7.36 3.65
N TYR A 726 2.42 8.17 3.26
CA TYR A 726 1.14 8.33 3.96
C TYR A 726 -0.07 8.19 3.03
N LEU A 727 -1.20 7.78 3.60
CA LEU A 727 -2.50 7.79 2.92
C LEU A 727 -3.05 9.23 2.83
N LEU A 728 -3.75 9.53 1.74
CA LEU A 728 -4.43 10.82 1.54
C LEU A 728 -5.42 11.17 2.68
N GLU A 729 -6.05 10.17 3.29
CA GLU A 729 -6.97 10.37 4.42
C GLU A 729 -6.25 10.78 5.73
N ASP A 730 -4.95 10.49 5.86
CA ASP A 730 -4.19 10.76 7.09
C ASP A 730 -3.94 12.25 7.32
N ILE A 731 -3.93 13.06 6.25
CA ILE A 731 -3.80 14.53 6.31
C ILE A 731 -4.86 15.15 7.25
N VAL A 732 -6.03 14.51 7.37
CA VAL A 732 -7.14 14.92 8.23
C VAL A 732 -6.86 14.66 9.72
N ARG A 733 -6.00 13.69 10.07
CA ARG A 733 -5.67 13.38 11.47
C ARG A 733 -4.94 14.55 12.14
N ARG A 734 -5.11 14.72 13.45
CA ARG A 734 -4.46 15.82 14.20
C ARG A 734 -2.94 15.68 14.25
N ASP A 735 -2.45 14.45 14.34
CA ASP A 735 -1.06 14.04 14.50
C ASP A 735 -0.29 13.81 13.19
N PHE A 736 -0.91 14.12 12.04
CA PHE A 736 -0.19 14.10 10.75
C PHE A 736 1.05 15.02 10.79
N PRO A 737 2.23 14.53 10.36
CA PRO A 737 3.51 15.18 10.65
C PRO A 737 3.69 16.57 10.03
N LEU A 738 4.43 17.42 10.74
CA LEU A 738 4.87 18.73 10.27
C LEU A 738 6.07 18.60 9.34
N THR A 739 5.80 18.46 8.05
CA THR A 739 6.80 18.35 6.98
C THR A 739 7.05 19.71 6.29
N ARG A 740 8.18 19.85 5.58
CA ARG A 740 8.49 21.04 4.77
C ARG A 740 7.93 20.92 3.34
N MET A 741 7.94 19.70 2.80
CA MET A 741 7.37 19.39 1.50
C MET A 741 6.32 18.28 1.61
N VAL A 742 5.22 18.42 0.85
CA VAL A 742 4.21 17.37 0.68
C VAL A 742 4.09 17.05 -0.81
N LEU A 743 4.31 15.80 -1.18
CA LEU A 743 4.30 15.30 -2.56
C LEU A 743 3.08 14.41 -2.78
N PHE A 744 2.12 14.88 -3.57
CA PHE A 744 0.93 14.13 -3.95
C PHE A 744 1.19 13.32 -5.22
N LEU A 745 1.24 11.99 -5.11
CA LEU A 745 1.54 11.10 -6.25
C LEU A 745 0.32 10.85 -7.15
N ASN A 746 -0.87 10.66 -6.56
CA ASN A 746 -2.08 10.31 -7.30
C ASN A 746 -3.38 10.88 -6.70
N ALA A 747 -3.34 12.11 -6.15
CA ALA A 747 -4.47 12.75 -5.44
C ALA A 747 -5.61 13.24 -6.36
N TRP A 748 -6.04 12.38 -7.29
CA TRP A 748 -7.03 12.66 -8.33
C TRP A 748 -8.45 12.79 -7.80
N ARG A 749 -8.77 12.19 -6.64
CA ARG A 749 -10.05 12.34 -5.96
C ARG A 749 -9.82 12.90 -4.56
N LEU A 750 -10.52 13.98 -4.21
CA LEU A 750 -10.42 14.61 -2.88
C LEU A 750 -11.78 14.58 -2.16
N SER A 751 -11.81 14.11 -0.91
CA SER A 751 -12.98 14.22 -0.04
C SER A 751 -13.16 15.67 0.46
N HIS A 752 -14.31 16.02 1.06
CA HIS A 752 -14.46 17.34 1.70
C HIS A 752 -13.46 17.52 2.86
N PRO A 753 -13.34 16.59 3.84
CA PRO A 753 -12.36 16.73 4.91
C PRO A 753 -10.91 16.83 4.41
N VAL A 754 -10.55 16.15 3.31
CA VAL A 754 -9.19 16.23 2.74
C VAL A 754 -8.92 17.60 2.10
N ARG A 755 -9.85 18.19 1.32
CA ARG A 755 -9.64 19.55 0.78
C ARG A 755 -9.53 20.58 1.90
N GLU A 756 -10.42 20.47 2.87
CA GLU A 756 -10.48 21.30 4.07
C GLU A 756 -9.20 21.19 4.92
N ALA A 757 -8.63 19.99 5.06
CA ALA A 757 -7.35 19.76 5.73
C ALA A 757 -6.15 20.25 4.91
N ILE A 758 -6.16 20.14 3.58
CA ILE A 758 -5.14 20.74 2.72
C ILE A 758 -5.11 22.26 2.94
N GLN A 759 -6.26 22.94 2.89
CA GLN A 759 -6.38 24.38 3.10
C GLN A 759 -6.02 24.80 4.55
N ARG A 760 -6.53 24.09 5.56
CA ARG A 760 -6.33 24.47 6.98
C ARG A 760 -5.03 23.97 7.60
N LYS A 761 -4.29 23.07 6.98
CA LYS A 761 -3.05 22.51 7.55
C LYS A 761 -1.85 22.56 6.61
N LEU A 762 -2.02 22.49 5.29
CA LEU A 762 -0.92 22.33 4.33
C LEU A 762 -0.62 23.59 3.51
N GLN A 763 -1.63 24.40 3.19
CA GLN A 763 -1.49 25.70 2.51
C GLN A 763 -1.08 26.83 3.47
N ARG A 764 0.02 26.64 4.21
CA ARG A 764 0.56 27.59 5.21
C ARG A 764 1.98 27.22 5.67
N ASN A 765 2.56 28.05 6.54
CA ASN A 765 3.81 27.82 7.27
C ASN A 765 5.02 27.57 6.32
N GLN A 766 5.13 28.36 5.25
CA GLN A 766 6.17 28.24 4.19
C GLN A 766 6.26 26.87 3.49
N ARG A 767 5.26 26.00 3.65
CA ARG A 767 5.26 24.63 3.13
C ARG A 767 5.16 24.60 1.60
N THR A 768 5.85 23.64 0.98
CA THR A 768 5.76 23.40 -0.48
C THR A 768 4.88 22.19 -0.78
N LEU A 769 3.86 22.37 -1.62
CA LEU A 769 2.94 21.31 -2.07
C LEU A 769 3.24 20.95 -3.54
N VAL A 770 3.72 19.73 -3.77
CA VAL A 770 4.10 19.22 -5.08
C VAL A 770 3.05 18.24 -5.58
N TRP A 771 2.58 18.42 -6.81
CA TRP A 771 1.51 17.62 -7.41
C TRP A 771 2.02 16.91 -8.68
N LEU A 772 2.12 15.58 -8.61
CA LEU A 772 2.47 14.74 -9.75
C LEU A 772 1.25 14.48 -10.64
N TYR A 773 1.44 14.63 -11.94
CA TYR A 773 0.48 14.46 -13.04
C TYR A 773 -0.77 15.37 -12.99
N ALA A 774 -1.57 15.31 -11.93
CA ALA A 774 -2.67 16.22 -11.61
C ALA A 774 -3.24 15.94 -10.21
N GLY A 775 -4.07 16.85 -9.70
CA GLY A 775 -4.94 16.64 -8.53
C GLY A 775 -6.41 16.97 -8.83
N SER A 776 -7.33 16.58 -7.95
CA SER A 776 -8.75 16.98 -7.99
C SER A 776 -9.53 16.64 -9.27
N LEU A 777 -9.11 15.66 -10.07
CA LEU A 777 -9.80 15.22 -11.30
C LEU A 777 -11.26 14.73 -11.07
N PHE A 778 -11.56 14.07 -9.95
CA PHE A 778 -12.79 13.26 -9.81
C PHE A 778 -13.59 13.51 -8.52
N LYS A 779 -14.92 13.55 -8.66
CA LYS A 779 -15.91 13.61 -7.56
C LYS A 779 -17.00 12.55 -7.76
N GLY A 780 -16.67 11.29 -7.48
CA GLY A 780 -17.52 10.14 -7.82
C GLY A 780 -17.53 9.93 -9.34
N HIS A 781 -18.70 9.71 -9.94
CA HIS A 781 -18.87 9.56 -11.39
C HIS A 781 -18.96 10.90 -12.14
N ARG A 782 -18.26 11.93 -11.65
CA ARG A 782 -18.26 13.29 -12.20
C ARG A 782 -16.84 13.87 -12.19
N ASP A 783 -16.55 14.67 -13.21
CA ASP A 783 -15.35 15.50 -13.26
C ASP A 783 -15.34 16.53 -12.12
N ALA A 784 -14.15 16.88 -11.65
CA ALA A 784 -13.91 17.89 -10.64
C ALA A 784 -12.67 18.78 -10.91
N LEU A 785 -12.11 18.75 -12.14
CA LEU A 785 -10.90 19.51 -12.50
C LEU A 785 -11.06 21.02 -12.22
N ALA A 786 -12.28 21.54 -12.34
CA ALA A 786 -12.62 22.92 -11.99
C ALA A 786 -12.32 23.31 -10.52
N THR A 787 -12.25 22.36 -9.58
CA THR A 787 -11.84 22.63 -8.19
C THR A 787 -10.33 22.52 -7.95
N ALA A 788 -9.50 22.23 -8.97
CA ALA A 788 -8.05 22.15 -8.82
C ALA A 788 -7.45 23.44 -8.24
N ARG A 789 -7.92 24.63 -8.66
CA ARG A 789 -7.45 25.93 -8.15
C ARG A 789 -7.63 26.09 -6.63
N GLU A 790 -8.68 25.48 -6.08
CA GLU A 790 -9.07 25.55 -4.66
C GLU A 790 -8.08 24.82 -3.72
N VAL A 791 -7.30 23.88 -4.27
CA VAL A 791 -6.48 22.91 -3.50
C VAL A 791 -5.03 22.83 -3.95
N MET A 792 -4.80 22.93 -5.26
CA MET A 792 -3.47 22.97 -5.88
C MET A 792 -2.92 24.39 -6.05
N GLY A 793 -3.73 25.43 -5.85
CA GLY A 793 -3.37 26.82 -6.18
C GLY A 793 -3.33 27.15 -7.68
N PHE A 794 -3.35 26.13 -8.54
CA PHE A 794 -3.34 26.22 -10.00
C PHE A 794 -4.71 25.94 -10.63
N ALA A 795 -5.15 26.78 -11.55
CA ALA A 795 -6.13 26.39 -12.56
C ALA A 795 -5.48 25.43 -13.58
N LEU A 796 -6.08 24.27 -13.79
CA LEU A 796 -5.64 23.27 -14.76
C LEU A 796 -6.64 23.10 -15.91
N ALA A 797 -6.12 22.84 -17.10
CA ALA A 797 -6.88 22.33 -18.24
C ALA A 797 -6.31 20.98 -18.70
N ARG A 798 -7.15 20.19 -19.37
CA ARG A 798 -6.73 18.96 -20.06
C ARG A 798 -6.13 19.33 -21.42
N GLN A 799 -5.01 18.71 -21.81
CA GLN A 799 -4.50 18.82 -23.18
C GLN A 799 -5.52 18.24 -24.18
N PRO A 800 -5.67 18.87 -25.37
CA PRO A 800 -6.53 18.39 -26.44
C PRO A 800 -5.86 17.20 -27.16
N TRP A 801 -6.67 16.25 -27.64
CA TRP A 801 -6.19 15.01 -28.27
C TRP A 801 -5.29 14.17 -27.34
N ALA A 802 -4.49 13.26 -27.91
CA ALA A 802 -3.54 12.40 -27.22
C ALA A 802 -2.10 12.85 -27.54
N SER A 803 -1.76 14.08 -27.12
CA SER A 803 -0.46 14.71 -27.41
C SER A 803 0.71 13.90 -26.85
N THR A 804 1.85 14.00 -27.52
CA THR A 804 3.13 13.50 -27.05
C THR A 804 3.55 14.27 -25.81
N GLN A 805 3.87 13.54 -24.74
CA GLN A 805 4.37 14.10 -23.48
C GLN A 805 5.90 14.26 -23.53
N GLY A 806 6.54 14.46 -22.39
CA GLY A 806 7.91 14.92 -22.31
C GLY A 806 7.94 16.44 -22.25
N THR A 807 8.79 16.94 -21.37
CA THR A 807 8.86 18.34 -20.95
C THR A 807 10.23 18.91 -21.28
N GLN A 808 10.27 20.02 -22.02
CA GLN A 808 11.45 20.84 -22.25
C GLN A 808 11.53 21.91 -21.15
N ILE A 809 12.69 22.05 -20.52
CA ILE A 809 12.98 23.17 -19.62
C ILE A 809 13.15 24.45 -20.44
N VAL A 810 12.32 25.45 -20.17
CA VAL A 810 12.31 26.76 -20.84
C VAL A 810 12.89 27.87 -19.94
N LYS A 811 12.98 27.65 -18.62
CA LYS A 811 13.60 28.59 -17.67
C LYS A 811 14.80 27.95 -16.94
N PRO A 812 15.94 27.69 -17.63
CA PRO A 812 17.10 27.03 -17.05
C PRO A 812 17.78 27.82 -15.91
N THR A 813 17.46 29.11 -15.76
CA THR A 813 17.91 29.96 -14.64
C THR A 813 17.11 29.76 -13.34
N HIS A 814 15.94 29.11 -13.37
CA HIS A 814 15.17 28.85 -12.16
C HIS A 814 15.93 27.85 -11.25
N PRO A 815 15.96 28.04 -9.91
CA PRO A 815 16.76 27.20 -9.03
C PRO A 815 16.50 25.69 -9.15
N ILE A 816 15.24 25.26 -9.35
CA ILE A 816 14.91 23.85 -9.61
C ILE A 816 15.59 23.35 -10.90
N ALA A 817 15.48 24.10 -12.01
CA ALA A 817 16.07 23.70 -13.28
C ALA A 817 17.60 23.62 -13.22
N ARG A 818 18.22 24.59 -12.52
CA ARG A 818 19.67 24.62 -12.29
C ARG A 818 20.16 23.46 -11.41
N ALA A 819 19.39 23.04 -10.41
CA ALA A 819 19.72 21.90 -9.56
C ALA A 819 19.44 20.54 -10.24
N LEU A 820 18.45 20.49 -11.14
CA LEU A 820 18.08 19.32 -11.94
C LEU A 820 19.14 18.95 -13.00
N GLY A 821 19.77 19.94 -13.62
CA GLY A 821 20.92 19.73 -14.52
C GLY A 821 20.64 19.12 -15.90
N THR A 822 19.38 18.80 -16.23
CA THR A 822 18.93 18.37 -17.57
C THR A 822 18.00 19.40 -18.20
N ASP A 823 18.03 19.49 -19.54
CA ASP A 823 17.11 20.33 -20.32
C ASP A 823 15.74 19.66 -20.57
N LYS A 824 15.60 18.37 -20.27
CA LYS A 824 14.40 17.57 -20.52
C LYS A 824 13.99 16.69 -19.34
N LEU A 825 12.68 16.43 -19.23
CA LEU A 825 12.03 15.55 -18.26
C LEU A 825 10.97 14.67 -18.95
N GLY A 826 10.71 13.48 -18.39
CA GLY A 826 9.67 12.58 -18.86
C GLY A 826 9.99 11.84 -20.17
N ALA A 827 9.07 10.96 -20.57
CA ALA A 827 9.20 10.18 -21.81
C ALA A 827 8.34 10.79 -22.93
N GLN A 828 8.92 10.92 -24.13
CA GLN A 828 8.22 11.37 -25.34
C GLN A 828 7.35 10.24 -25.89
N GLU A 829 6.12 10.13 -25.37
CA GLU A 829 5.10 9.20 -25.85
C GLU A 829 3.70 9.85 -25.87
N PRO A 830 2.82 9.50 -26.83
CA PRO A 830 1.42 9.95 -26.84
C PRO A 830 0.67 9.48 -25.59
N TRP A 831 -0.04 10.39 -24.90
CA TRP A 831 -0.73 10.08 -23.65
C TRP A 831 -2.08 10.78 -23.55
N GLU A 832 -3.10 10.10 -22.99
CA GLU A 832 -4.43 10.67 -22.81
C GLU A 832 -5.10 10.21 -21.48
N PRO A 833 -5.65 11.13 -20.66
CA PRO A 833 -5.47 12.58 -20.70
C PRO A 833 -4.08 13.01 -20.22
N SER A 834 -3.73 14.26 -20.45
CA SER A 834 -2.65 14.98 -19.75
C SER A 834 -3.12 16.41 -19.44
N TYR A 835 -2.38 17.15 -18.61
CA TYR A 835 -2.87 18.38 -17.98
C TYR A 835 -1.83 19.48 -17.99
N TYR A 836 -2.25 20.74 -18.11
CA TYR A 836 -1.38 21.91 -18.11
C TYR A 836 -1.96 23.05 -17.28
N VAL A 837 -1.09 23.96 -16.82
CA VAL A 837 -1.46 25.14 -16.03
C VAL A 837 -2.01 26.25 -16.94
N LEU A 838 -3.15 26.82 -16.55
CA LEU A 838 -3.82 27.96 -17.21
C LEU A 838 -3.44 29.34 -16.63
N ASP A 839 -2.83 29.36 -15.45
CA ASP A 839 -2.59 30.57 -14.67
C ASP A 839 -1.39 31.38 -15.21
N GLU A 840 -1.68 32.59 -15.73
CA GLU A 840 -0.67 33.51 -16.29
C GLU A 840 0.33 34.04 -15.24
N ASP A 841 -0.02 33.97 -13.96
CA ASP A 841 0.80 34.33 -12.80
C ASP A 841 1.63 33.16 -12.24
N ALA A 842 1.59 31.98 -12.87
CA ALA A 842 2.47 30.86 -12.54
C ALA A 842 3.84 30.99 -13.22
N GLU A 843 4.92 30.73 -12.48
CA GLU A 843 6.27 30.69 -13.05
C GLU A 843 6.49 29.35 -13.77
N VAL A 844 6.41 29.40 -15.09
CA VAL A 844 6.65 28.24 -15.97
C VAL A 844 8.16 27.97 -16.07
N ILE A 845 8.56 26.78 -15.63
CA ILE A 845 9.93 26.27 -15.69
C ILE A 845 10.11 25.39 -16.93
N GLY A 846 9.09 24.60 -17.26
CA GLY A 846 9.07 23.68 -18.40
C GLY A 846 7.72 23.60 -19.10
N GLN A 847 7.77 23.25 -20.39
CA GLN A 847 6.64 23.14 -21.30
C GLN A 847 6.65 21.78 -22.01
N TYR A 848 5.48 21.26 -22.37
CA TYR A 848 5.38 20.04 -23.16
C TYR A 848 5.99 20.22 -24.55
N ILE A 849 6.77 19.23 -25.00
CA ILE A 849 7.63 19.31 -26.19
C ILE A 849 6.83 19.48 -27.49
N GLU A 850 5.65 18.86 -27.62
CA GLU A 850 4.80 19.00 -28.82
C GLU A 850 3.93 20.27 -28.79
N THR A 851 3.40 20.66 -27.62
CA THR A 851 2.30 21.65 -27.52
C THR A 851 2.73 23.02 -27.00
N GLY A 852 3.91 23.14 -26.39
CA GLY A 852 4.36 24.36 -25.72
C GLY A 852 3.58 24.71 -24.44
N LEU A 853 2.66 23.85 -23.98
CA LEU A 853 1.79 24.13 -22.84
C LEU A 853 2.53 23.90 -21.50
N PRO A 854 2.29 24.73 -20.46
CA PRO A 854 3.01 24.63 -19.17
C PRO A 854 2.86 23.26 -18.49
N SER A 855 3.97 22.54 -18.38
CA SER A 855 4.05 21.17 -17.85
C SER A 855 4.86 21.06 -16.55
N LEU A 856 5.78 22.00 -16.29
CA LEU A 856 6.43 22.18 -15.01
C LEU A 856 6.33 23.65 -14.60
N ALA A 857 5.56 23.93 -13.56
CA ALA A 857 5.31 25.30 -13.11
C ALA A 857 5.28 25.40 -11.58
N VAL A 858 5.70 26.56 -11.06
CA VAL A 858 5.66 26.88 -9.62
C VAL A 858 4.83 28.14 -9.37
N LYS A 859 4.29 28.25 -8.17
CA LYS A 859 3.53 29.43 -7.73
C LYS A 859 3.77 29.68 -6.24
N ASP A 860 4.13 30.91 -5.90
CA ASP A 860 4.25 31.35 -4.51
C ASP A 860 2.92 32.01 -4.10
N HIS A 861 2.39 31.61 -2.94
CA HIS A 861 1.16 32.12 -2.35
C HIS A 861 1.43 32.90 -1.04
N GLY A 862 2.66 33.36 -0.83
CA GLY A 862 3.12 34.13 0.32
C GLY A 862 3.47 33.25 1.52
N ASP A 863 2.49 32.53 2.07
CA ASP A 863 2.71 31.62 3.21
C ASP A 863 2.87 30.14 2.81
N TRP A 864 2.81 29.82 1.52
CA TRP A 864 3.08 28.48 1.01
C TRP A 864 3.40 28.52 -0.48
N ARG A 865 3.97 27.44 -1.02
CA ARG A 865 4.31 27.30 -2.44
C ARG A 865 3.64 26.08 -3.04
N SER A 866 3.27 26.17 -4.31
CA SER A 866 2.75 25.05 -5.09
C SER A 866 3.65 24.73 -6.28
N VAL A 867 3.75 23.45 -6.61
CA VAL A 867 4.46 22.94 -7.79
C VAL A 867 3.56 21.97 -8.55
N PHE A 868 3.38 22.22 -9.85
CA PHE A 868 2.72 21.29 -10.77
C PHE A 868 3.76 20.58 -11.63
N ILE A 869 3.68 19.24 -11.69
CA ILE A 869 4.50 18.38 -12.55
C ILE A 869 3.54 17.57 -13.43
N GLY A 870 3.31 18.00 -14.66
CA GLY A 870 2.43 17.32 -15.63
C GLY A 870 3.02 16.02 -16.21
N GLU A 871 4.27 15.70 -15.90
CA GLU A 871 4.88 14.39 -16.16
C GLU A 871 4.38 13.31 -15.19
N ARG A 872 4.71 12.06 -15.50
CA ARG A 872 4.19 10.86 -14.80
C ARG A 872 5.25 10.10 -14.01
N THR A 873 6.53 10.41 -14.25
CA THR A 873 7.68 9.74 -13.66
C THR A 873 8.57 10.77 -12.98
N LEU A 874 8.90 10.53 -11.72
CA LEU A 874 9.90 11.29 -10.99
C LEU A 874 11.29 10.70 -11.23
N THR A 875 12.33 11.50 -11.03
CA THR A 875 13.73 11.04 -10.93
C THR A 875 14.33 11.52 -9.60
N PRO A 876 15.38 10.86 -9.08
CA PRO A 876 16.10 11.33 -7.89
C PRO A 876 16.55 12.79 -7.98
N GLU A 877 17.01 13.23 -9.15
CA GLU A 877 17.48 14.60 -9.41
C GLU A 877 16.35 15.62 -9.31
N LEU A 878 15.19 15.32 -9.92
CA LEU A 878 14.01 16.17 -9.83
C LEU A 878 13.53 16.28 -8.38
N ILE A 879 13.51 15.17 -7.64
CA ILE A 879 13.14 15.16 -6.22
C ILE A 879 14.13 15.97 -5.38
N ARG A 880 15.45 15.85 -5.60
CA ARG A 880 16.48 16.70 -4.94
C ARG A 880 16.29 18.18 -5.26
N ALA A 881 16.05 18.52 -6.52
CA ALA A 881 15.87 19.91 -6.96
C ALA A 881 14.63 20.56 -6.33
N LEU A 882 13.53 19.80 -6.22
CA LEU A 882 12.30 20.21 -5.54
C LEU A 882 12.49 20.34 -4.03
N ALA A 883 13.09 19.34 -3.40
CA ALA A 883 13.37 19.32 -1.97
C ALA A 883 14.25 20.50 -1.55
N TRP A 884 15.37 20.73 -2.25
CA TRP A 884 16.28 21.84 -1.98
C TRP A 884 15.59 23.21 -2.13
N TRP A 885 14.75 23.40 -3.16
CA TRP A 885 13.95 24.62 -3.33
C TRP A 885 12.85 24.79 -2.25
N ALA A 886 12.34 23.68 -1.72
CA ALA A 886 11.42 23.64 -0.58
C ALA A 886 12.10 23.78 0.79
N GLY A 887 13.43 23.98 0.85
CA GLY A 887 14.18 24.07 2.11
C GLY A 887 14.33 22.75 2.86
N VAL A 888 14.08 21.61 2.20
CA VAL A 888 14.37 20.26 2.71
C VAL A 888 15.86 19.97 2.58
N HIS A 889 16.45 19.37 3.61
CA HIS A 889 17.86 18.98 3.58
C HIS A 889 18.09 17.77 2.66
N VAL A 890 19.08 17.88 1.78
CA VAL A 890 19.54 16.80 0.89
C VAL A 890 20.78 16.16 1.53
N TRP A 891 20.62 14.95 2.05
CA TRP A 891 21.64 14.21 2.80
C TRP A 891 22.68 13.56 1.89
N LEU A 892 22.31 13.18 0.67
CA LEU A 892 23.16 12.47 -0.29
C LEU A 892 22.94 13.01 -1.71
N SER A 893 24.01 13.21 -2.49
CA SER A 893 23.94 13.67 -3.88
C SER A 893 23.91 12.54 -4.92
N SER A 894 24.39 11.34 -4.58
CA SER A 894 24.34 10.17 -5.45
C SER A 894 22.99 9.45 -5.38
N ASN A 895 22.71 8.60 -6.37
CA ASN A 895 21.45 7.81 -6.47
C ASN A 895 21.54 6.46 -5.76
N ASP A 896 22.33 6.40 -4.68
CA ASP A 896 22.32 5.27 -3.77
C ASP A 896 21.12 5.42 -2.81
N VAL A 897 20.78 4.34 -2.11
CA VAL A 897 19.62 4.32 -1.22
C VAL A 897 20.00 4.97 0.12
N VAL A 898 19.20 5.93 0.58
CA VAL A 898 19.38 6.51 1.92
C VAL A 898 18.06 6.74 2.63
N HIS A 899 18.04 6.43 3.93
CA HIS A 899 16.90 6.55 4.81
C HIS A 899 17.30 7.44 5.98
N VAL A 900 16.43 8.38 6.38
CA VAL A 900 16.70 9.32 7.46
C VAL A 900 15.49 9.51 8.36
N ARG A 901 15.70 9.25 9.65
CA ARG A 901 14.79 9.48 10.78
C ARG A 901 15.63 9.79 12.01
N ARG A 902 16.08 11.05 12.16
CA ARG A 902 17.05 11.46 13.19
C ARG A 902 16.67 10.92 14.59
N PRO A 903 17.60 10.30 15.33
CA PRO A 903 19.04 10.27 15.09
C PRO A 903 19.54 9.25 14.05
N TRP A 904 18.68 8.45 13.42
CA TRP A 904 19.12 7.37 12.52
C TRP A 904 19.30 7.83 11.07
N LEU A 905 20.43 7.43 10.48
CA LEU A 905 20.68 7.39 9.04
C LEU A 905 21.05 5.97 8.64
N HIS A 906 20.48 5.49 7.53
CA HIS A 906 20.93 4.26 6.87
C HIS A 906 21.27 4.57 5.42
N LEU A 907 22.46 4.17 4.98
CA LEU A 907 23.00 4.31 3.62
C LEU A 907 23.31 2.93 3.06
N HIS A 908 22.78 2.62 1.87
CA HIS A 908 23.02 1.36 1.16
C HIS A 908 23.46 1.64 -0.28
N ALA A 909 24.65 1.18 -0.64
CA ALA A 909 25.31 1.56 -1.88
C ALA A 909 24.78 0.76 -3.10
N THR A 910 24.13 1.46 -4.03
CA THR A 910 23.68 0.91 -5.32
C THR A 910 24.83 0.63 -6.29
N ARG A 911 26.01 1.22 -6.07
CA ARG A 911 27.27 0.92 -6.79
C ARG A 911 28.48 1.14 -5.89
N SER A 912 29.59 0.43 -6.13
CA SER A 912 30.87 0.73 -5.46
C SER A 912 31.32 2.18 -5.68
N GLY A 913 31.90 2.80 -4.65
CA GLY A 913 32.56 4.11 -4.76
C GLY A 913 32.40 5.01 -3.53
N ARG A 914 32.90 6.25 -3.67
CA ARG A 914 32.78 7.30 -2.64
C ARG A 914 31.36 7.83 -2.56
N LYS A 915 30.84 7.97 -1.35
CA LYS A 915 29.53 8.55 -1.00
C LYS A 915 29.76 9.78 -0.14
N THR A 916 29.23 10.92 -0.54
CA THR A 916 29.34 12.18 0.23
C THR A 916 28.02 12.46 0.93
N LEU A 917 28.03 12.29 2.26
CA LEU A 917 26.93 12.70 3.12
C LEU A 917 27.10 14.18 3.48
N PHE A 918 26.05 14.97 3.24
CA PHE A 918 25.97 16.38 3.63
C PHE A 918 25.28 16.47 4.99
N LEU A 919 25.97 17.04 5.96
CA LEU A 919 25.57 17.09 7.37
C LEU A 919 25.21 18.54 7.75
N PRO A 920 24.03 18.79 8.34
CA PRO A 920 23.69 20.12 8.85
C PRO A 920 24.70 20.62 9.91
N GLU A 921 24.86 21.94 10.02
CA GLU A 921 25.70 22.57 11.05
C GLU A 921 25.24 22.14 12.46
N GLY A 922 26.19 21.99 13.40
CA GLY A 922 25.94 21.47 14.75
C GLY A 922 25.75 19.95 14.85
N ILE A 923 25.44 19.24 13.76
CA ILE A 923 25.29 17.78 13.79
C ILE A 923 26.66 17.10 13.85
N SER A 924 26.80 16.15 14.77
CA SER A 924 27.92 15.20 14.81
C SER A 924 27.42 13.83 14.37
N VAL A 925 28.33 12.94 13.98
CA VAL A 925 27.99 11.59 13.49
C VAL A 925 28.85 10.55 14.17
N TYR A 926 28.19 9.52 14.71
CA TYR A 926 28.79 8.33 15.30
C TYR A 926 28.48 7.11 14.44
N ASP A 927 29.51 6.30 14.16
CA ASP A 927 29.37 5.02 13.47
C ASP A 927 29.42 3.89 14.52
N PRO A 928 28.32 3.12 14.72
CA PRO A 928 28.28 2.00 15.65
C PRO A 928 29.18 0.82 15.26
N ALA A 929 29.51 0.63 13.98
CA ALA A 929 30.41 -0.41 13.52
C ALA A 929 31.90 -0.04 13.74
N GLU A 930 32.25 1.25 13.66
CA GLU A 930 33.57 1.74 14.05
C GLU A 930 33.70 2.10 15.56
N GLY A 931 32.59 2.09 16.31
CA GLY A 931 32.54 2.38 17.75
C GLY A 931 32.93 3.81 18.12
N ARG A 932 32.85 4.77 17.18
CA ARG A 932 33.42 6.12 17.36
C ARG A 932 32.67 7.23 16.64
N VAL A 933 32.91 8.46 17.09
CA VAL A 933 32.50 9.67 16.36
C VAL A 933 33.38 9.84 15.12
N ILE A 934 32.76 9.83 13.94
CA ILE A 934 33.40 9.90 12.62
C ILE A 934 33.37 11.31 12.01
N ALA A 935 32.43 12.17 12.43
CA ALA A 935 32.34 13.58 12.05
C ALA A 935 31.81 14.44 13.21
N ARG A 936 32.22 15.71 13.30
CA ARG A 936 31.71 16.68 14.28
C ARG A 936 31.44 18.03 13.61
N ASN A 937 30.34 18.68 14.01
CA ASN A 937 29.90 20.01 13.57
C ASN A 937 29.64 20.18 12.05
N GLY A 938 28.90 19.24 11.46
CA GLY A 938 28.35 19.34 10.10
C GLY A 938 29.38 19.21 8.97
N GLY A 939 29.00 19.71 7.80
CA GLY A 939 29.85 19.73 6.61
C GLY A 939 29.69 18.50 5.71
N GLU A 940 30.78 18.06 5.08
CA GLU A 940 30.81 16.86 4.23
C GLU A 940 31.51 15.71 4.97
N TYR A 941 30.84 14.57 5.10
CA TYR A 941 31.47 13.30 5.47
C TYR A 941 31.52 12.38 4.25
N VAL A 942 32.68 11.76 4.02
CA VAL A 942 32.90 10.88 2.87
C VAL A 942 33.23 9.47 3.34
N VAL A 943 32.37 8.52 2.99
CA VAL A 943 32.61 7.09 3.14
C VAL A 943 32.87 6.46 1.77
N SER A 944 33.64 5.38 1.72
CA SER A 944 33.78 4.55 0.50
C SER A 944 33.11 3.21 0.79
N LEU A 945 32.17 2.82 -0.06
CA LEU A 945 31.39 1.59 0.08
C LEU A 945 31.49 0.74 -1.18
N GLN A 946 31.35 -0.58 -1.05
CA GLN A 946 31.16 -1.49 -2.18
C GLN A 946 29.69 -1.56 -2.61
N GLU A 947 29.43 -2.09 -3.81
CA GLU A 947 28.07 -2.38 -4.28
C GLU A 947 27.37 -3.35 -3.33
N GLY A 948 26.16 -3.00 -2.89
CA GLY A 948 25.42 -3.71 -1.86
C GLY A 948 25.84 -3.42 -0.42
N GLU A 949 26.93 -2.70 -0.18
CA GLU A 949 27.40 -2.45 1.19
C GLU A 949 26.50 -1.44 1.94
N SER A 950 26.19 -1.77 3.19
CA SER A 950 25.31 -0.98 4.07
C SER A 950 26.10 -0.30 5.21
N ARG A 951 25.68 0.89 5.62
CA ARG A 951 26.09 1.55 6.87
C ARG A 951 24.92 2.21 7.57
N VAL A 952 24.86 2.02 8.89
CA VAL A 952 23.89 2.66 9.79
C VAL A 952 24.67 3.61 10.69
N LEU A 953 24.24 4.88 10.76
CA LEU A 953 24.93 5.94 11.49
C LEU A 953 23.96 6.64 12.46
N LEU A 954 24.50 7.12 13.58
CA LEU A 954 23.78 7.95 14.55
C LEU A 954 24.20 9.41 14.38
N MET A 955 23.24 10.31 14.20
CA MET A 955 23.45 11.73 13.90
C MET A 955 22.51 12.65 14.69
N ASP A 956 23.08 13.42 15.61
CA ASP A 956 22.40 14.40 16.45
C ASP A 956 23.43 15.47 16.88
N THR A 957 23.09 16.39 17.78
CA THR A 957 24.10 17.29 18.39
C THR A 957 25.12 16.48 19.19
N ALA A 958 26.31 17.04 19.43
CA ALA A 958 27.38 16.35 20.17
C ALA A 958 26.92 15.93 21.58
N GLU A 959 26.19 16.80 22.26
CA GLU A 959 25.67 16.60 23.62
C GLU A 959 24.63 15.50 23.67
N ARG A 960 23.76 15.41 22.65
CA ARG A 960 22.73 14.37 22.51
C ARG A 960 23.33 13.02 22.13
N LEU A 961 24.30 12.96 21.21
CA LEU A 961 25.04 11.72 20.97
C LEU A 961 25.78 11.25 22.23
N GLU A 962 26.46 12.16 22.94
CA GLU A 962 27.19 11.81 24.16
C GLU A 962 26.25 11.36 25.30
N ALA A 963 25.03 11.91 25.40
CA ALA A 963 23.99 11.40 26.30
C ALA A 963 23.52 9.98 25.92
N LEU A 964 23.18 9.75 24.64
CA LEU A 964 22.73 8.45 24.13
C LEU A 964 23.80 7.35 24.33
N LEU A 965 25.08 7.71 24.16
CA LEU A 965 26.22 6.82 24.39
C LEU A 965 26.52 6.56 25.88
N ARG A 966 26.10 7.45 26.80
CA ARG A 966 26.12 7.21 28.26
C ARG A 966 24.98 6.31 28.75
N GLY A 967 24.08 5.87 27.87
CA GLY A 967 22.92 5.05 28.21
C GLY A 967 21.62 5.83 28.40
N GLU A 968 21.63 7.15 28.27
CA GLU A 968 20.44 8.00 28.47
C GLU A 968 19.42 7.81 27.33
N SER A 969 18.15 8.12 27.61
CA SER A 969 17.09 8.19 26.59
C SER A 969 16.97 9.60 26.05
N LEU A 970 16.91 9.75 24.73
CA LEU A 970 16.76 11.07 24.11
C LEU A 970 15.30 11.53 24.13
N PRO A 971 15.01 12.75 24.61
CA PRO A 971 13.69 13.34 24.40
C PRO A 971 13.47 13.56 22.89
N PRO A 972 12.20 13.58 22.44
CA PRO A 972 11.82 14.03 21.11
C PRO A 972 12.58 15.30 20.71
N LEU A 973 13.01 15.38 19.45
CA LEU A 973 13.58 16.62 18.93
C LEU A 973 12.54 17.72 19.10
N ALA A 974 12.97 18.88 19.62
CA ALA A 974 12.12 20.05 19.73
C ALA A 974 11.73 20.51 18.31
N HIS A 975 10.55 20.12 17.88
CA HIS A 975 9.87 20.78 16.77
C HIS A 975 9.53 22.21 17.21
N GLU A 976 9.58 23.15 16.27
CA GLU A 976 9.00 24.48 16.46
C GLU A 976 7.56 24.29 16.97
N GLU A 977 7.23 24.93 18.09
CA GLU A 977 5.97 24.64 18.79
C GLU A 977 4.77 24.83 17.83
N PRO A 978 3.79 23.92 17.82
CA PRO A 978 2.62 24.08 16.98
C PRO A 978 1.90 25.36 17.39
N VAL A 979 1.88 26.34 16.48
CA VAL A 979 1.15 27.60 16.65
C VAL A 979 -0.26 27.27 17.18
N PRO A 980 -0.66 27.80 18.36
CA PRO A 980 -1.89 27.37 19.01
C PRO A 980 -3.08 27.58 18.08
N GLU A 981 -3.88 26.53 17.90
CA GLU A 981 -5.06 26.57 17.05
C GLU A 981 -6.01 27.68 17.57
N PRO A 982 -6.50 28.61 16.72
CA PRO A 982 -7.58 29.50 17.13
C PRO A 982 -8.79 28.66 17.54
N GLU A 983 -9.49 29.08 18.61
CA GLU A 983 -10.49 28.22 19.25
C GLU A 983 -11.50 27.63 18.25
N PRO A 984 -11.86 26.34 18.38
CA PRO A 984 -12.78 25.70 17.45
C PRO A 984 -14.14 26.38 17.50
N VAL A 985 -14.48 27.07 16.40
CA VAL A 985 -15.83 27.62 16.18
C VAL A 985 -16.84 26.50 16.38
N LYS A 986 -17.75 26.68 17.34
CA LYS A 986 -18.78 25.69 17.68
C LYS A 986 -19.76 25.51 16.53
N ILE A 987 -19.46 24.57 15.65
CA ILE A 987 -20.43 24.05 14.69
C ILE A 987 -21.33 23.09 15.47
N GLU A 988 -22.54 23.54 15.78
CA GLU A 988 -23.54 22.68 16.44
C GLU A 988 -23.92 21.50 15.52
N PRO A 989 -24.12 20.29 16.07
CA PRO A 989 -24.37 19.10 15.27
C PRO A 989 -25.75 19.17 14.61
N VAL A 990 -25.80 19.45 13.31
CA VAL A 990 -27.03 19.37 12.51
C VAL A 990 -27.44 17.90 12.38
N ILE A 991 -28.34 17.46 13.27
CA ILE A 991 -28.93 16.12 13.24
C ILE A 991 -29.97 16.04 12.10
N PRO A 992 -29.79 15.17 11.09
CA PRO A 992 -30.74 15.05 9.98
C PRO A 992 -31.88 14.08 10.34
N ILE A 993 -32.85 14.54 11.14
CA ILE A 993 -34.13 13.83 11.31
C ILE A 993 -35.13 14.35 10.28
N VAL A 994 -35.55 13.48 9.38
CA VAL A 994 -36.76 13.68 8.57
C VAL A 994 -37.82 12.72 9.10
N ALA A 995 -38.69 13.24 9.96
CA ALA A 995 -39.99 12.67 10.26
C ALA A 995 -41.05 13.68 9.79
N VAL A 996 -42.18 13.21 9.28
CA VAL A 996 -43.18 14.02 8.58
C VAL A 996 -44.54 13.84 9.25
N GLU A 997 -45.28 14.95 9.36
CA GLU A 997 -46.69 15.05 9.78
C GLU A 997 -47.00 14.71 11.26
N PRO A 998 -48.17 15.18 11.79
CA PRO A 998 -49.22 15.98 11.15
C PRO A 998 -49.32 17.44 11.62
N LEU A 999 -50.13 18.22 10.89
CA LEU A 999 -50.72 19.49 11.33
C LEU A 999 -52.17 19.21 11.75
N GLU A 1000 -52.66 19.83 12.82
CA GLU A 1000 -54.10 19.86 13.14
C GLU A 1000 -54.52 21.19 13.80
N GLU A 1001 -55.82 21.44 13.88
CA GLU A 1001 -56.46 22.76 14.00
C GLU A 1001 -56.85 23.09 15.48
N VAL A 1002 -56.45 24.23 16.08
CA VAL A 1002 -57.03 25.60 16.07
C VAL A 1002 -58.24 25.85 17.00
N ALA A 1003 -57.96 26.52 18.15
CA ALA A 1003 -58.80 27.49 18.91
C ALA A 1003 -60.15 27.00 19.51
N PRO A 1004 -60.99 27.86 20.14
CA PRO A 1004 -60.79 29.13 20.90
C PRO A 1004 -61.18 28.94 22.40
N GLU A 1005 -61.29 29.88 23.36
CA GLU A 1005 -61.77 31.27 23.47
C GLU A 1005 -61.02 32.02 24.63
N ALA A 1006 -61.17 33.31 24.94
CA ALA A 1006 -62.26 34.26 24.68
C ALA A 1006 -61.80 35.75 24.58
N ALA A 1007 -62.80 36.63 24.40
CA ALA A 1007 -62.82 38.09 24.64
C ALA A 1007 -62.38 39.07 23.52
N GLU A 1008 -63.36 39.88 23.13
CA GLU A 1008 -63.35 41.06 22.24
C GLU A 1008 -62.90 42.36 23.00
N PRO A 1009 -62.89 43.61 22.45
CA PRO A 1009 -63.53 44.10 21.20
C PRO A 1009 -62.77 45.10 20.27
N ALA A 1010 -63.39 45.34 19.11
CA ALA A 1010 -63.54 46.65 18.40
C ALA A 1010 -62.56 47.16 17.29
N ARG A 1011 -63.05 47.01 16.04
CA ARG A 1011 -63.24 48.06 14.99
C ARG A 1011 -62.18 48.38 13.89
N SER A 1012 -62.39 47.72 12.74
CA SER A 1012 -62.53 48.33 11.38
C SER A 1012 -61.23 48.66 10.58
N ARG A 1013 -61.21 48.76 9.22
CA ARG A 1013 -62.24 48.57 8.16
C ARG A 1013 -61.60 48.36 6.75
N LYS A 1014 -62.28 47.59 5.86
CA LYS A 1014 -62.03 47.39 4.39
C LYS A 1014 -60.77 46.55 4.04
N ALA A 1015 -60.74 45.51 3.17
CA ALA A 1015 -61.45 45.12 1.91
C ALA A 1015 -60.71 45.58 0.63
N ARG A 1016 -60.69 44.86 -0.52
CA ARG A 1016 -61.48 43.68 -0.99
C ARG A 1016 -60.87 43.01 -2.25
N GLY A 1017 -61.21 41.74 -2.52
CA GLY A 1017 -61.23 41.14 -3.88
C GLY A 1017 -60.05 40.21 -4.26
N ALA A 1018 -60.14 38.92 -4.65
CA ALA A 1018 -61.14 37.83 -4.67
C ALA A 1018 -61.38 37.19 -6.08
N ARG A 1019 -61.72 35.87 -6.08
CA ARG A 1019 -62.13 34.99 -7.21
C ARG A 1019 -61.01 34.45 -8.13
N LYS A 1020 -61.13 33.26 -8.76
CA LYS A 1020 -61.77 31.97 -8.36
C LYS A 1020 -61.40 30.83 -9.36
N ARG A 1021 -61.25 29.59 -8.87
CA ARG A 1021 -61.54 28.29 -9.54
C ARG A 1021 -60.79 27.84 -10.83
N ARG A 1022 -60.17 26.65 -10.70
CA ARG A 1022 -60.28 25.43 -11.54
C ARG A 1022 -59.84 25.42 -13.04
N SER A 1023 -58.72 24.71 -13.23
CA SER A 1023 -58.61 23.42 -13.98
C SER A 1023 -58.46 23.36 -15.51
N LYS A 1024 -57.71 22.31 -15.92
CA LYS A 1024 -57.58 21.70 -17.27
C LYS A 1024 -56.80 22.46 -18.35
N GLY A 1025 -55.52 22.09 -18.40
CA GLY A 1025 -54.71 21.74 -19.58
C GLY A 1025 -55.20 21.99 -21.01
N GLY A 1026 -54.28 22.52 -21.81
CA GLY A 1026 -54.31 22.57 -23.27
C GLY A 1026 -52.91 22.88 -23.81
N THR A 1027 -52.37 22.01 -24.66
CA THR A 1027 -51.10 22.23 -25.37
C THR A 1027 -51.29 23.19 -26.55
N LYS A 1028 -50.30 24.05 -26.84
CA LYS A 1028 -49.78 24.29 -28.20
C LYS A 1028 -48.61 25.29 -28.27
N GLU A 1029 -47.64 24.94 -29.15
CA GLU A 1029 -46.88 25.78 -30.09
C GLU A 1029 -46.33 27.19 -29.71
N THR A 1030 -44.99 27.25 -29.60
CA THR A 1030 -44.02 28.20 -30.20
C THR A 1030 -44.53 29.21 -31.26
N PRO A 1031 -43.94 30.43 -31.45
CA PRO A 1031 -42.49 30.59 -31.73
C PRO A 1031 -41.77 31.95 -31.43
N SER A 1032 -40.53 32.06 -31.95
CA SER A 1032 -39.79 33.26 -32.44
C SER A 1032 -39.18 34.33 -31.51
N VAL A 1033 -37.88 34.13 -31.23
CA VAL A 1033 -36.71 35.06 -31.33
C VAL A 1033 -36.91 36.22 -32.34
N PRO A 1034 -36.57 37.51 -32.05
CA PRO A 1034 -35.20 38.11 -32.03
C PRO A 1034 -34.88 38.93 -30.74
N SER A 1035 -33.66 39.08 -30.18
CA SER A 1035 -32.30 39.44 -30.66
C SER A 1035 -32.06 40.93 -31.00
N ILE A 1036 -31.12 41.62 -30.33
CA ILE A 1036 -30.20 42.67 -30.87
C ILE A 1036 -29.15 43.11 -29.80
N GLU A 1037 -28.08 43.78 -30.27
CA GLU A 1037 -26.90 44.31 -29.57
C GLU A 1037 -27.21 45.21 -28.35
N ALA A 1038 -26.39 45.34 -27.28
CA ALA A 1038 -24.93 45.44 -27.10
C ALA A 1038 -24.32 46.82 -27.46
N VAL A 1039 -23.86 47.58 -26.43
CA VAL A 1039 -22.95 48.73 -26.53
C VAL A 1039 -22.15 48.86 -25.23
N GLN A 1040 -20.90 49.32 -25.31
CA GLN A 1040 -19.98 49.55 -24.18
C GLN A 1040 -20.05 51.01 -23.67
N TRP A 1041 -19.38 51.35 -22.55
CA TRP A 1041 -18.16 52.19 -22.58
C TRP A 1041 -17.64 52.68 -21.20
N ARG A 1042 -16.31 52.88 -21.16
CA ARG A 1042 -15.50 53.86 -20.37
C ARG A 1042 -15.42 53.80 -18.83
N ARG A 1043 -14.19 53.52 -18.39
CA ARG A 1043 -13.55 53.95 -17.13
C ARG A 1043 -13.48 55.49 -17.01
N ALA A 1044 -13.35 56.00 -15.79
CA ALA A 1044 -12.47 57.13 -15.40
C ALA A 1044 -12.19 57.11 -13.86
N PRO A 1045 -11.13 57.77 -13.33
CA PRO A 1045 -10.54 57.43 -12.02
C PRO A 1045 -10.49 58.55 -10.96
N VAL A 1046 -10.15 58.20 -9.71
CA VAL A 1046 -9.59 59.07 -8.64
C VAL A 1046 -8.55 58.26 -7.84
N GLU A 1047 -7.62 58.93 -7.12
CA GLU A 1047 -6.38 58.35 -6.58
C GLU A 1047 -6.31 58.20 -5.03
N ARG A 1048 -5.37 57.34 -4.58
CA ARG A 1048 -4.44 57.48 -3.42
C ARG A 1048 -4.88 58.19 -2.11
N ASN A 1049 -4.87 57.44 -1.00
CA ASN A 1049 -3.85 57.47 0.08
C ASN A 1049 -4.40 56.87 1.41
N GLY A 1050 -3.53 56.29 2.26
CA GLY A 1050 -3.82 56.07 3.69
C GLY A 1050 -3.51 54.68 4.28
N GLU A 1051 -2.28 54.49 4.74
CA GLU A 1051 -1.95 53.68 5.94
C GLU A 1051 -2.12 54.58 7.21
N PRO A 1052 -1.96 54.10 8.47
CA PRO A 1052 -1.60 52.75 8.94
C PRO A 1052 -2.49 52.15 10.07
N SER A 1053 -2.45 50.82 10.23
CA SER A 1053 -2.40 50.10 11.53
C SER A 1053 -2.16 48.61 11.32
#